data_AF-A0A6G0NCV5-F1
#
_entry.id   AF-A0A6G0NCV5-F1
#
_cell.length_a   1.000
_cell.length_b   1.000
_cell.length_c   1.000
_cell.angle_alpha   90.00
_cell.angle_beta   90.00
_cell.angle_gamma   90.00
#
_symmetry.space_group_name_H-M   'P 1'
#
loop_
_entity.id
_entity.type
_entity.pdbx_description
1 polymer ?
#
loop_
_entity_poly.entity_id
_entity_poly.type
_entity_poly.pdbx_seq_one_letter_code
_entity_poly.pdbx_strand_id
1 'polypeptide(L)'
;MSRSALTRHALQKSLRGQSAQDQPPEEMQRRVKQDELPIYGNDSTYNLNTLLHQNILQSAYFHELYKLRTYHEVVDEIYYRVDHAEPWSPGTARIPSSCFCLLHKFFLMRLTRKQMQGLLRHTDSPYIRVVGFLYLRFTCDPEELWTWFEPYLEDPEEFNASANPSLKTTIGEWLVSLLEENNYFGTILPRIPKKIEDGIKVKLLLLSRKKERAKENLAIVDRLKPGTKVRAMYADEENEPAMYDAVITSVEEGSQFLVSFPAYGNSEKVSLGDIEFDKGKQRRGRSPSHSRRRDRSRSASRDRRRRNQSRSRSRSHTRSKTGGGDITGDLLQQVRERERRKAEAVGRDYASRPASYKGSLSLKLDRWTTRKRSRSPAKREEVVVVQPGMSTGDERPRSRSPSPGKARETEERLKKLRAIEKGLCCCCCNRVKCIASGHRRLQLTGVAIPWSLVGGALAVAALSVSLRGVCRSPLEAVSLAVTVTAAVGWTFVRFVARGFRPEFPKWTLRFVLLRAAIRTVNELYGDRMVTDVQHARAIRAQSEVNTYGYDRRSLGRPKLSVSWSSSVERELGRRGSSAQVDVFIANYRKTPEFCFPTQPNDVVAAYEFLIDHKGLHPEHIILAGDSAGGGLVMSALLRLRGANKAERLPLAAIVSSPFVDLSESIDPASARICILTRSIAKAARIVYHPTWSDRSTWADASAIHCDLSGLPPVFIQAATFDYLYQDSVLLAEKAKADGVNDWELDVNEGVPHVFSLFPAWVLPYGQVGVDKMAVFAADKFTKS
;
A
#
# COMPACT_ATOMS: atom_id res chain seq x y z
N MET A 1 31.63 -6.98 -48.08
CA MET A 1 31.23 -7.88 -46.98
C MET A 1 32.49 -8.46 -46.35
N SER A 2 32.59 -8.49 -45.01
CA SER A 2 33.79 -8.93 -44.29
C SER A 2 34.02 -10.44 -44.39
N ARG A 3 35.30 -10.88 -44.45
CA ARG A 3 35.74 -12.28 -44.53
C ARG A 3 35.17 -13.19 -43.42
N SER A 4 34.71 -12.64 -42.30
CA SER A 4 34.06 -13.41 -41.22
C SER A 4 32.64 -13.90 -41.54
N ALA A 5 31.96 -13.29 -42.51
CA ALA A 5 30.61 -13.70 -42.91
C ALA A 5 30.62 -14.95 -43.82
N LEU A 6 31.68 -15.13 -44.62
CA LEU A 6 31.83 -16.25 -45.55
C LEU A 6 32.16 -17.56 -44.80
N THR A 7 32.92 -17.50 -43.71
CA THR A 7 33.29 -18.68 -42.91
C THR A 7 32.11 -19.27 -42.14
N ARG A 8 31.17 -18.45 -41.65
CA ARG A 8 29.94 -18.93 -40.98
C ARG A 8 28.98 -19.61 -41.96
N HIS A 9 28.85 -19.07 -43.17
CA HIS A 9 27.93 -19.62 -44.18
C HIS A 9 28.44 -20.95 -44.76
N ALA A 10 29.76 -21.16 -44.83
CA ALA A 10 30.36 -22.41 -45.27
C ALA A 10 30.19 -23.53 -44.21
N LEU A 11 30.34 -23.21 -42.92
CA LEU A 11 30.17 -24.17 -41.82
C LEU A 11 28.70 -24.63 -41.66
N GLN A 12 27.76 -23.71 -41.84
CA GLN A 12 26.32 -23.99 -41.73
C GLN A 12 25.78 -24.84 -42.90
N LYS A 13 26.43 -24.77 -44.06
CA LYS A 13 26.09 -25.59 -45.24
C LYS A 13 26.66 -27.01 -45.13
N SER A 14 27.81 -27.19 -44.49
CA SER A 14 28.40 -28.50 -44.17
C SER A 14 27.53 -29.31 -43.18
N LEU A 15 27.00 -28.64 -42.15
CA LEU A 15 26.15 -29.28 -41.13
C LEU A 15 24.74 -29.68 -41.63
N ARG A 16 24.24 -29.05 -42.70
CA ARG A 16 22.92 -29.38 -43.29
C ARG A 16 22.96 -30.55 -44.29
N GLY A 17 24.14 -30.95 -44.75
CA GLY A 17 24.29 -31.98 -45.79
C GLY A 17 24.17 -33.44 -45.30
N GLN A 18 24.10 -33.67 -43.98
CA GLN A 18 24.24 -35.03 -43.41
C GLN A 18 22.93 -35.65 -42.86
N SER A 19 21.78 -35.00 -42.98
CA SER A 19 20.51 -35.51 -42.41
C SER A 19 19.38 -35.72 -43.43
N ALA A 20 19.72 -35.98 -44.70
CA ALA A 20 18.75 -35.94 -45.82
C ALA A 20 18.32 -37.33 -46.34
N GLN A 21 18.53 -38.41 -45.58
CA GLN A 21 18.10 -39.75 -45.95
C GLN A 21 17.47 -40.42 -44.73
N ASP A 22 16.15 -40.26 -44.61
CA ASP A 22 15.18 -41.07 -43.84
C ASP A 22 14.05 -40.18 -43.31
N GLN A 23 13.18 -39.72 -44.22
CA GLN A 23 11.90 -39.10 -43.84
C GLN A 23 10.74 -39.70 -44.64
N PRO A 24 9.63 -40.11 -43.98
CA PRO A 24 8.45 -40.62 -44.66
C PRO A 24 7.66 -39.49 -45.36
N PRO A 25 6.75 -39.83 -46.30
CA PRO A 25 6.22 -38.91 -47.32
C PRO A 25 5.58 -37.62 -46.77
N GLU A 26 5.85 -36.49 -47.45
CA GLU A 26 5.45 -35.11 -47.07
C GLU A 26 3.97 -34.94 -46.73
N GLU A 27 3.08 -35.77 -47.29
CA GLU A 27 1.64 -35.67 -47.09
C GLU A 27 1.19 -36.13 -45.70
N MET A 28 1.92 -37.10 -45.11
CA MET A 28 1.71 -37.55 -43.73
C MET A 28 2.33 -36.59 -42.71
N GLN A 29 3.41 -35.89 -43.09
CA GLN A 29 4.01 -34.82 -42.28
C GLN A 29 3.14 -33.57 -42.22
N ARG A 30 2.32 -33.29 -43.24
CA ARG A 30 1.38 -32.16 -43.25
C ARG A 30 0.16 -32.38 -42.34
N ARG A 31 -0.31 -33.63 -42.19
CA ARG A 31 -1.49 -33.93 -41.35
C ARG A 31 -1.20 -33.93 -39.84
N VAL A 32 0.04 -34.21 -39.41
CA VAL A 32 0.41 -34.22 -37.98
C VAL A 32 0.79 -32.82 -37.47
N LYS A 33 1.34 -31.95 -38.33
CA LYS A 33 1.68 -30.56 -37.96
C LYS A 33 0.50 -29.59 -37.90
N GLN A 34 -0.69 -29.99 -38.35
CA GLN A 34 -1.83 -29.07 -38.53
C GLN A 34 -2.61 -28.78 -37.23
N ASP A 35 -2.50 -29.65 -36.21
CA ASP A 35 -3.27 -29.56 -34.95
C ASP A 35 -2.43 -29.15 -33.72
N GLU A 36 -1.11 -28.96 -33.88
CA GLU A 36 -0.22 -28.44 -32.83
C GLU A 36 -0.54 -26.97 -32.54
N LEU A 37 -0.56 -26.58 -31.26
CA LEU A 37 -0.72 -25.18 -30.90
C LEU A 37 0.53 -24.39 -31.31
N PRO A 38 0.38 -23.30 -32.08
CA PRO A 38 1.53 -22.49 -32.48
C PRO A 38 2.15 -21.80 -31.25
N ILE A 39 3.48 -21.71 -31.25
CA ILE A 39 4.24 -21.03 -30.20
C ILE A 39 4.52 -19.60 -30.65
N TYR A 40 3.90 -18.64 -29.97
CA TYR A 40 4.10 -17.22 -30.19
C TYR A 40 5.29 -16.72 -29.37
N GLY A 41 6.31 -16.15 -30.03
CA GLY A 41 7.50 -15.58 -29.38
C GLY A 41 8.77 -16.41 -29.61
N ASN A 42 9.55 -16.64 -28.56
CA ASN A 42 10.84 -17.34 -28.66
C ASN A 42 10.66 -18.86 -28.56
N ASP A 43 10.87 -19.56 -29.68
CA ASP A 43 10.75 -21.02 -29.79
C ASP A 43 11.87 -21.79 -29.04
N SER A 44 12.96 -21.13 -28.65
CA SER A 44 14.09 -21.76 -27.93
C SER A 44 13.99 -21.70 -26.41
N THR A 45 13.39 -20.65 -25.86
CA THR A 45 13.22 -20.47 -24.41
C THR A 45 11.76 -20.47 -23.98
N TYR A 46 10.82 -20.58 -24.92
CA TYR A 46 9.36 -20.53 -24.69
C TYR A 46 8.92 -19.31 -23.89
N ASN A 47 9.61 -18.19 -24.13
CA ASN A 47 9.45 -16.92 -23.41
C ASN A 47 9.67 -16.99 -21.88
N LEU A 48 10.26 -18.08 -21.35
CA LEU A 48 10.71 -18.16 -19.96
C LEU A 48 11.90 -17.23 -19.72
N ASN A 49 12.05 -16.79 -18.47
CA ASN A 49 13.24 -16.06 -18.03
C ASN A 49 14.50 -16.93 -18.24
N THR A 50 15.58 -16.32 -18.76
CA THR A 50 16.81 -17.04 -19.11
C THR A 50 17.41 -17.82 -17.95
N LEU A 51 17.43 -17.25 -16.74
CA LEU A 51 17.97 -17.90 -15.54
C LEU A 51 17.11 -19.11 -15.16
N LEU A 52 15.78 -18.94 -15.15
CA LEU A 52 14.85 -20.02 -14.86
C LEU A 52 14.97 -21.15 -15.88
N HIS A 53 15.01 -20.81 -17.16
CA HIS A 53 15.18 -21.78 -18.25
C HIS A 53 16.49 -22.58 -18.11
N GLN A 54 17.61 -21.91 -17.83
CA GLN A 54 18.90 -22.58 -17.61
C GLN A 54 18.86 -23.51 -16.40
N ASN A 55 18.24 -23.08 -15.30
CA ASN A 55 18.14 -23.88 -14.08
C ASN A 55 17.21 -25.10 -14.27
N ILE A 56 16.14 -24.97 -15.07
CA ILE A 56 15.29 -26.11 -15.47
C ILE A 56 16.12 -27.13 -16.26
N LEU A 57 16.88 -26.67 -17.26
CA LEU A 57 17.70 -27.57 -18.08
C LEU A 57 18.83 -28.26 -17.29
N GLN A 58 19.27 -27.69 -16.17
CA GLN A 58 20.26 -28.28 -15.26
C GLN A 58 19.64 -29.10 -14.12
N SER A 59 18.31 -29.09 -13.99
CA SER A 59 17.61 -29.75 -12.89
C SER A 59 17.64 -31.26 -13.06
N ALA A 60 18.10 -31.98 -12.04
CA ALA A 60 18.06 -33.44 -11.99
C ALA A 60 16.63 -33.97 -12.17
N TYR A 61 15.65 -33.31 -11.54
CA TYR A 61 14.23 -33.67 -11.68
C TYR A 61 13.75 -33.52 -13.13
N PHE A 62 14.12 -32.43 -13.81
CA PHE A 62 13.74 -32.24 -15.21
C PHE A 62 14.36 -33.32 -16.12
N HIS A 63 15.59 -33.75 -15.85
CA HIS A 63 16.21 -34.85 -16.59
C HIS A 63 15.45 -36.18 -16.43
N GLU A 64 14.83 -36.44 -15.28
CA GLU A 64 13.99 -37.62 -15.09
C GLU A 64 12.71 -37.57 -15.94
N LEU A 65 12.16 -36.37 -16.19
CA LEU A 65 10.97 -36.18 -17.03
C LEU A 65 11.19 -36.52 -18.51
N TYR A 66 12.44 -36.69 -18.97
CA TYR A 66 12.69 -37.20 -20.33
C TYR A 66 12.21 -38.63 -20.53
N LYS A 67 12.07 -39.41 -19.45
CA LYS A 67 11.54 -40.78 -19.49
C LYS A 67 10.06 -40.81 -19.83
N LEU A 68 9.31 -39.78 -19.43
CA LEU A 68 7.88 -39.66 -19.71
C LEU A 68 7.69 -39.27 -21.19
N ARG A 69 6.97 -40.09 -21.95
CA ARG A 69 6.81 -39.90 -23.40
C ARG A 69 5.39 -39.55 -23.79
N THR A 70 4.40 -39.92 -22.99
CA THR A 70 2.99 -39.71 -23.31
C THR A 70 2.42 -38.50 -22.59
N TYR A 71 1.39 -37.89 -23.18
CA TYR A 71 0.66 -36.77 -22.58
C TYR A 71 0.09 -37.15 -21.20
N HIS A 72 -0.51 -38.34 -21.11
CA HIS A 72 -1.13 -38.84 -19.87
C HIS A 72 -0.10 -39.06 -18.76
N GLU A 73 1.07 -39.62 -19.05
CA GLU A 73 2.15 -39.78 -18.05
C GLU A 73 2.58 -38.44 -17.42
N VAL A 74 2.65 -37.37 -18.23
CA VAL A 74 3.01 -36.04 -17.70
C VAL A 74 1.86 -35.44 -16.90
N VAL A 75 0.60 -35.68 -17.30
CA VAL A 75 -0.57 -35.28 -16.51
C VAL A 75 -0.60 -35.98 -15.15
N ASP A 76 -0.30 -37.28 -15.11
CA ASP A 76 -0.21 -38.05 -13.87
C ASP A 76 0.93 -37.51 -12.98
N GLU A 77 2.10 -37.21 -13.56
CA GLU A 77 3.20 -36.61 -12.78
C GLU A 77 2.82 -35.22 -12.24
N ILE A 78 2.03 -34.43 -12.96
CA ILE A 78 1.46 -33.16 -12.46
C ILE A 78 0.55 -33.42 -11.26
N TYR A 79 -0.34 -34.40 -11.36
CA TYR A 79 -1.25 -34.77 -10.27
C TYR A 79 -0.49 -35.14 -9.00
N TYR A 80 0.60 -35.90 -9.10
CA TYR A 80 1.35 -36.39 -7.94
C TYR A 80 2.42 -35.44 -7.40
N ARG A 81 3.01 -34.56 -8.23
CA ARG A 81 4.20 -33.76 -7.85
C ARG A 81 3.98 -32.26 -7.72
N VAL A 82 2.88 -31.71 -8.23
CA VAL A 82 2.64 -30.26 -8.21
C VAL A 82 1.77 -29.90 -7.02
N ASP A 83 2.30 -29.05 -6.15
CA ASP A 83 1.67 -28.56 -4.92
C ASP A 83 1.51 -27.03 -4.87
N HIS A 84 2.21 -26.31 -5.76
CA HIS A 84 2.10 -24.86 -5.94
C HIS A 84 2.43 -24.43 -7.38
N ALA A 85 2.06 -23.18 -7.73
CA ALA A 85 2.23 -22.64 -9.08
C ALA A 85 3.45 -21.69 -9.24
N GLU A 86 4.25 -21.46 -8.20
CA GLU A 86 5.44 -20.59 -8.30
C GLU A 86 6.53 -21.13 -9.25
N PRO A 87 7.34 -20.27 -9.90
CA PRO A 87 8.48 -20.68 -10.73
C PRO A 87 9.61 -21.39 -9.97
N TRP A 88 9.79 -21.05 -8.71
CA TRP A 88 10.88 -21.53 -7.87
C TRP A 88 10.33 -22.39 -6.73
N SER A 89 11.13 -23.35 -6.25
CA SER A 89 10.77 -24.13 -5.07
C SER A 89 10.77 -23.27 -3.79
N PRO A 90 10.00 -23.64 -2.75
CA PRO A 90 9.85 -22.85 -1.54
C PRO A 90 11.21 -22.58 -0.88
N GLY A 91 11.50 -21.31 -0.58
CA GLY A 91 12.70 -20.92 0.17
C GLY A 91 14.00 -20.83 -0.66
N THR A 92 13.96 -21.00 -1.98
CA THR A 92 15.13 -20.85 -2.86
C THR A 92 14.79 -20.15 -4.17
N ALA A 93 15.71 -19.34 -4.69
CA ALA A 93 15.58 -18.72 -6.02
C ALA A 93 16.44 -19.41 -7.09
N ARG A 94 17.00 -20.58 -6.78
CA ARG A 94 17.90 -21.33 -7.67
C ARG A 94 17.29 -22.65 -8.18
N ILE A 95 16.46 -23.30 -7.37
CA ILE A 95 15.87 -24.59 -7.72
C ILE A 95 14.50 -24.35 -8.38
N PRO A 96 14.30 -24.80 -9.63
CA PRO A 96 13.01 -24.63 -10.31
C PRO A 96 11.95 -25.53 -9.68
N SER A 97 10.70 -25.07 -9.66
CA SER A 97 9.59 -25.86 -9.13
C SER A 97 9.25 -27.06 -10.02
N SER A 98 8.58 -28.06 -9.43
CA SER A 98 8.04 -29.20 -10.18
C SER A 98 7.06 -28.72 -11.26
N CYS A 99 6.21 -27.73 -10.93
CA CYS A 99 5.29 -27.08 -11.85
C CYS A 99 5.99 -26.54 -13.12
N PHE A 100 7.05 -25.75 -12.97
CA PHE A 100 7.75 -25.16 -14.12
C PHE A 100 8.62 -26.16 -14.88
N CYS A 101 9.12 -27.21 -14.23
CA CYS A 101 9.78 -28.32 -14.93
C CYS A 101 8.79 -29.09 -15.81
N LEU A 102 7.60 -29.39 -15.31
CA LEU A 102 6.53 -30.08 -16.06
C LEU A 102 5.92 -29.19 -17.15
N LEU A 103 5.77 -27.89 -16.89
CA LEU A 103 5.40 -26.91 -17.90
C LEU A 103 6.41 -26.90 -19.06
N HIS A 104 7.71 -26.87 -18.75
CA HIS A 104 8.76 -26.91 -19.77
C HIS A 104 8.76 -28.25 -20.54
N LYS A 105 8.44 -29.36 -19.87
CA LYS A 105 8.23 -30.65 -20.54
C LYS A 105 7.09 -30.58 -21.56
N PHE A 106 5.97 -29.94 -21.24
CA PHE A 106 4.89 -29.74 -22.22
C PHE A 106 5.29 -28.84 -23.38
N PHE A 107 6.13 -27.82 -23.18
CA PHE A 107 6.66 -27.02 -24.29
C PHE A 107 7.44 -27.90 -25.29
N LEU A 108 8.26 -28.82 -24.80
CA LEU A 108 9.00 -29.76 -25.65
C LEU A 108 8.08 -30.75 -26.39
N MET A 109 6.93 -31.10 -25.80
CA MET A 109 5.99 -32.06 -26.39
C MET A 109 5.04 -31.45 -27.43
N ARG A 110 4.95 -30.11 -27.52
CA ARG A 110 4.07 -29.36 -28.44
C ARG A 110 2.62 -29.85 -28.42
N LEU A 111 1.88 -29.38 -27.42
CA LEU A 111 0.49 -29.81 -27.20
C LEU A 111 -0.43 -29.42 -28.36
N THR A 112 -1.35 -30.33 -28.70
CA THR A 112 -2.44 -30.07 -29.65
C THR A 112 -3.58 -29.29 -29.01
N ARG A 113 -4.43 -28.66 -29.83
CA ARG A 113 -5.63 -27.94 -29.34
C ARG A 113 -6.55 -28.85 -28.49
N LYS A 114 -6.69 -30.12 -28.87
CA LYS A 114 -7.49 -31.12 -28.13
C LYS A 114 -6.89 -31.47 -26.78
N GLN A 115 -5.57 -31.69 -26.72
CA GLN A 115 -4.86 -31.94 -25.46
C GLN A 115 -4.96 -30.74 -24.53
N MET A 116 -4.84 -29.52 -25.05
CA MET A 116 -5.01 -28.31 -24.25
C MET A 116 -6.43 -28.19 -23.67
N GLN A 117 -7.47 -28.43 -24.48
CA GLN A 117 -8.85 -28.49 -23.97
C GLN A 117 -9.02 -29.58 -22.91
N GLY A 118 -8.34 -30.72 -23.06
CA GLY A 118 -8.28 -31.78 -22.06
C GLY A 118 -7.66 -31.32 -20.74
N LEU A 119 -6.54 -30.58 -20.79
CA LEU A 119 -5.92 -29.99 -19.59
C LEU A 119 -6.86 -29.02 -18.89
N LEU A 120 -7.48 -28.09 -19.62
CA LEU A 120 -8.31 -27.02 -19.03
C LEU A 120 -9.64 -27.52 -18.45
N ARG A 121 -10.17 -28.63 -18.96
CA ARG A 121 -11.42 -29.25 -18.47
C ARG A 121 -11.19 -30.33 -17.42
N HIS A 122 -9.95 -30.56 -17.01
CA HIS A 122 -9.59 -31.63 -16.09
C HIS A 122 -10.14 -31.36 -14.68
N THR A 123 -10.90 -32.30 -14.13
CA THR A 123 -11.55 -32.15 -12.82
C THR A 123 -10.75 -32.74 -11.65
N ASP A 124 -9.79 -33.62 -11.93
CA ASP A 124 -9.14 -34.39 -10.85
C ASP A 124 -8.13 -33.58 -10.03
N SER A 125 -7.50 -32.56 -10.64
CA SER A 125 -6.59 -31.67 -9.94
C SER A 125 -6.59 -30.27 -10.54
N PRO A 126 -6.67 -29.21 -9.71
CA PRO A 126 -6.56 -27.84 -10.17
C PRO A 126 -5.18 -27.56 -10.80
N TYR A 127 -4.12 -28.25 -10.36
CA TYR A 127 -2.77 -28.02 -10.85
C TYR A 127 -2.58 -28.44 -12.32
N ILE A 128 -3.34 -29.42 -12.79
CA ILE A 128 -3.35 -29.82 -14.21
C ILE A 128 -3.86 -28.66 -15.07
N ARG A 129 -4.94 -28.01 -14.63
CA ARG A 129 -5.50 -26.83 -15.29
C ARG A 129 -4.57 -25.63 -15.21
N VAL A 130 -3.97 -25.39 -14.04
CA VAL A 130 -2.98 -24.32 -13.81
C VAL A 130 -1.80 -24.42 -14.78
N VAL A 131 -1.22 -25.62 -14.96
CA VAL A 131 -0.14 -25.83 -15.92
C VAL A 131 -0.61 -25.54 -17.36
N GLY A 132 -1.84 -25.94 -17.72
CA GLY A 132 -2.45 -25.60 -19.01
C GLY A 132 -2.60 -24.10 -19.24
N PHE A 133 -3.09 -23.35 -18.26
CA PHE A 133 -3.21 -21.89 -18.35
C PHE A 133 -1.85 -21.18 -18.39
N LEU A 134 -0.86 -21.68 -17.66
CA LEU A 134 0.52 -21.18 -17.77
C LEU A 134 1.07 -21.44 -19.18
N TYR A 135 0.87 -22.63 -19.74
CA TYR A 135 1.28 -22.93 -21.11
C TYR A 135 0.71 -21.90 -22.08
N LEU A 136 -0.61 -21.68 -22.04
CA LEU A 136 -1.27 -20.68 -22.89
C LEU A 136 -0.75 -19.27 -22.63
N ARG A 137 -0.56 -18.87 -21.38
CA ARG A 137 -0.05 -17.53 -21.04
C ARG A 137 1.36 -17.28 -21.58
N PHE A 138 2.16 -18.34 -21.71
CA PHE A 138 3.54 -18.24 -22.21
C PHE A 138 3.68 -18.35 -23.73
N THR A 139 2.84 -19.15 -24.41
CA THR A 139 3.04 -19.47 -25.84
C THR A 139 1.86 -19.14 -26.75
N CYS A 140 0.67 -18.85 -26.23
CA CYS A 140 -0.49 -18.55 -27.07
C CYS A 140 -0.35 -17.18 -27.74
N ASP A 141 -0.95 -17.04 -28.92
CA ASP A 141 -1.17 -15.73 -29.53
C ASP A 141 -1.98 -14.85 -28.57
N PRO A 142 -1.51 -13.62 -28.25
CA PRO A 142 -2.25 -12.67 -27.43
C PRO A 142 -3.69 -12.42 -27.87
N GLU A 143 -4.01 -12.50 -29.16
CA GLU A 143 -5.38 -12.30 -29.67
C GLU A 143 -6.33 -13.46 -29.28
N GLU A 144 -5.81 -14.69 -29.17
CA GLU A 144 -6.60 -15.87 -28.79
C GLU A 144 -6.72 -16.07 -27.27
N LEU A 145 -5.89 -15.39 -26.46
CA LEU A 145 -5.86 -15.55 -25.00
C LEU A 145 -7.24 -15.39 -24.35
N TRP A 146 -8.03 -14.40 -24.80
CA TRP A 146 -9.36 -14.14 -24.22
C TRP A 146 -10.29 -15.35 -24.39
N THR A 147 -10.34 -15.93 -25.59
CA THR A 147 -11.23 -17.06 -25.93
C THR A 147 -10.93 -18.29 -25.07
N TRP A 148 -9.67 -18.49 -24.69
CA TRP A 148 -9.27 -19.58 -23.82
C TRP A 148 -9.57 -19.34 -22.34
N PHE A 149 -9.43 -18.10 -21.88
CA PHE A 149 -9.54 -17.74 -20.45
C PHE A 149 -10.99 -17.45 -20.03
N GLU A 150 -11.79 -16.80 -20.89
CA GLU A 150 -13.14 -16.31 -20.58
C GLU A 150 -14.05 -17.33 -19.88
N PRO A 151 -14.15 -18.60 -20.33
CA PRO A 151 -15.04 -19.58 -19.70
C PRO A 151 -14.68 -19.93 -18.25
N TYR A 152 -13.44 -19.66 -17.82
CA TYR A 152 -12.90 -20.09 -16.53
C TYR A 152 -12.63 -18.92 -15.57
N LEU A 153 -12.92 -17.67 -15.95
CA LEU A 153 -12.73 -16.48 -15.09
C LEU A 153 -13.66 -16.46 -13.85
N GLU A 154 -14.67 -17.33 -13.82
CA GLU A 154 -15.60 -17.49 -12.69
C GLU A 154 -15.46 -18.84 -12.00
N ASP A 155 -14.39 -19.57 -12.28
CA ASP A 155 -14.14 -20.88 -11.69
C ASP A 155 -13.93 -20.77 -10.17
N PRO A 156 -14.80 -21.39 -9.35
CA PRO A 156 -14.75 -21.27 -7.89
C PRO A 156 -13.75 -22.24 -7.25
N GLU A 157 -13.09 -23.12 -8.00
CA GLU A 157 -12.19 -24.12 -7.43
C GLU A 157 -10.97 -23.46 -6.78
N GLU A 158 -10.70 -23.83 -5.53
CA GLU A 158 -9.58 -23.29 -4.74
C GLU A 158 -8.32 -24.14 -4.92
N PHE A 159 -7.18 -23.48 -5.04
CA PHE A 159 -5.86 -24.12 -5.06
C PHE A 159 -4.78 -23.22 -4.44
N ASN A 160 -3.58 -23.78 -4.22
CA ASN A 160 -2.46 -23.00 -3.71
C ASN A 160 -1.64 -22.43 -4.88
N ALA A 161 -1.83 -21.15 -5.20
CA ALA A 161 -1.00 -20.49 -6.21
C ALA A 161 0.44 -20.26 -5.71
N SER A 162 0.61 -20.04 -4.40
CA SER A 162 1.90 -19.82 -3.74
C SER A 162 2.38 -21.06 -3.00
N ALA A 163 3.69 -21.19 -2.83
CA ALA A 163 4.36 -22.15 -1.96
C ALA A 163 3.89 -22.09 -0.49
N ASN A 164 3.25 -20.99 -0.08
CA ASN A 164 2.66 -20.85 1.24
C ASN A 164 1.22 -21.43 1.28
N PRO A 165 0.96 -22.54 1.99
CA PRO A 165 -0.35 -23.21 2.01
C PRO A 165 -1.49 -22.39 2.63
N SER A 166 -1.15 -21.27 3.31
CA SER A 166 -2.14 -20.37 3.91
C SER A 166 -2.73 -19.35 2.93
N LEU A 167 -2.17 -19.22 1.73
CA LEU A 167 -2.61 -18.31 0.68
C LEU A 167 -3.34 -19.08 -0.44
N LYS A 168 -4.58 -19.50 -0.15
CA LYS A 168 -5.47 -20.09 -1.15
C LYS A 168 -6.10 -19.01 -2.02
N THR A 169 -6.27 -19.31 -3.30
CA THR A 169 -6.99 -18.47 -4.26
C THR A 169 -7.87 -19.36 -5.14
N THR A 170 -8.89 -18.78 -5.74
CA THR A 170 -9.70 -19.48 -6.75
C THR A 170 -9.00 -19.46 -8.10
N ILE A 171 -9.22 -20.47 -8.94
CA ILE A 171 -8.71 -20.48 -10.33
C ILE A 171 -9.18 -19.22 -11.06
N GLY A 172 -10.44 -18.83 -10.94
CA GLY A 172 -10.97 -17.64 -11.60
C GLY A 172 -10.23 -16.35 -11.21
N GLU A 173 -10.02 -16.10 -9.91
CA GLU A 173 -9.28 -14.92 -9.44
C GLU A 173 -7.81 -14.94 -9.88
N TRP A 174 -7.17 -16.11 -9.88
CA TRP A 174 -5.81 -16.28 -10.35
C TRP A 174 -5.65 -16.07 -11.86
N LEU A 175 -6.63 -16.49 -12.67
CA LEU A 175 -6.62 -16.22 -14.11
C LEU A 175 -6.76 -14.72 -14.42
N VAL A 176 -7.57 -14.00 -13.64
CA VAL A 176 -7.66 -12.53 -13.74
C VAL A 176 -6.31 -11.88 -13.43
N SER A 177 -5.59 -12.34 -12.40
CA SER A 177 -4.26 -11.80 -12.09
C SER A 177 -3.23 -12.10 -13.18
N LEU A 178 -3.26 -13.28 -13.81
CA LEU A 178 -2.40 -13.62 -14.96
C LEU A 178 -2.62 -12.73 -16.20
N LEU A 179 -3.84 -12.21 -16.39
CA LEU A 179 -4.17 -11.31 -17.50
C LEU A 179 -3.93 -9.83 -17.15
N GLU A 180 -4.12 -9.42 -15.89
CA GLU A 180 -3.92 -8.02 -15.47
C GLU A 180 -2.45 -7.69 -15.15
N GLU A 181 -1.69 -8.64 -14.62
CA GLU A 181 -0.33 -8.43 -14.10
C GLU A 181 0.76 -8.92 -15.07
N ASN A 182 1.86 -8.19 -15.12
CA ASN A 182 3.03 -8.56 -15.93
C ASN A 182 4.13 -9.27 -15.12
N ASN A 183 4.00 -9.28 -13.79
CA ASN A 183 4.94 -9.94 -12.88
C ASN A 183 4.22 -11.14 -12.24
N TYR A 184 4.85 -12.31 -12.32
CA TYR A 184 4.37 -13.56 -11.78
C TYR A 184 5.45 -14.16 -10.87
N PHE A 185 5.28 -14.01 -9.56
CA PHE A 185 6.21 -14.48 -8.52
C PHE A 185 7.69 -14.15 -8.82
N GLY A 186 7.95 -12.89 -9.22
CA GLY A 186 9.30 -12.41 -9.52
C GLY A 186 9.78 -12.70 -10.95
N THR A 187 9.01 -13.42 -11.76
CA THR A 187 9.27 -13.66 -13.18
C THR A 187 8.38 -12.78 -14.05
N ILE A 188 8.94 -12.18 -15.09
CA ILE A 188 8.17 -11.35 -16.03
C ILE A 188 7.45 -12.27 -17.02
N LEU A 189 6.13 -12.12 -17.14
CA LEU A 189 5.33 -12.83 -18.12
C LEU A 189 5.51 -12.23 -19.53
N PRO A 190 5.26 -12.99 -20.61
CA PRO A 190 5.35 -12.46 -21.96
C PRO A 190 4.41 -11.26 -22.15
N ARG A 191 4.93 -10.21 -22.77
CA ARG A 191 4.23 -8.93 -22.89
C ARG A 191 3.06 -9.03 -23.88
N ILE A 192 1.86 -8.74 -23.41
CA ILE A 192 0.67 -8.60 -24.26
C ILE A 192 0.73 -7.23 -24.98
N PRO A 193 0.49 -7.16 -26.30
CA PRO A 193 0.41 -5.88 -27.01
C PRO A 193 -0.65 -4.97 -26.40
N LYS A 194 -0.31 -3.69 -26.20
CA LYS A 194 -1.14 -2.76 -25.42
C LYS A 194 -2.59 -2.63 -25.91
N LYS A 195 -2.83 -2.69 -27.22
CA LYS A 195 -4.19 -2.62 -27.79
C LYS A 195 -5.06 -3.80 -27.32
N ILE A 196 -4.47 -5.00 -27.27
CA ILE A 196 -5.13 -6.23 -26.83
C ILE A 196 -5.29 -6.22 -25.30
N GLU A 197 -4.24 -5.80 -24.59
CA GLU A 197 -4.25 -5.65 -23.12
C GLU A 197 -5.37 -4.69 -22.65
N ASP A 198 -5.48 -3.51 -23.28
CA ASP A 198 -6.53 -2.52 -23.04
C ASP A 198 -7.92 -3.17 -23.27
N GLY A 199 -8.09 -3.92 -24.36
CA GLY A 199 -9.33 -4.62 -24.69
C GLY A 199 -9.73 -5.69 -23.66
N ILE A 200 -8.77 -6.54 -23.25
CA ILE A 200 -8.97 -7.56 -22.21
C ILE A 200 -9.37 -6.88 -20.89
N LYS A 201 -8.70 -5.79 -20.50
CA LYS A 201 -9.01 -5.05 -19.28
C LYS A 201 -10.41 -4.42 -19.29
N VAL A 202 -10.86 -3.91 -20.45
CA VAL A 202 -12.24 -3.42 -20.59
C VAL A 202 -13.24 -4.56 -20.37
N LYS A 203 -13.00 -5.74 -20.96
CA LYS A 203 -13.86 -6.92 -20.77
C LYS A 203 -13.87 -7.41 -19.31
N LEU A 204 -12.71 -7.44 -18.64
CA LEU A 204 -12.62 -7.78 -17.21
C LEU A 204 -13.38 -6.78 -16.31
N LEU A 205 -13.36 -5.48 -16.65
CA LEU A 205 -14.15 -4.48 -15.94
C LEU A 205 -15.66 -4.68 -16.16
N LEU A 206 -16.08 -5.04 -17.37
CA LEU A 206 -17.49 -5.36 -17.67
C LEU A 206 -17.96 -6.58 -16.86
N LEU A 207 -17.16 -7.65 -16.82
CA LEU A 207 -17.46 -8.84 -16.00
C LEU A 207 -17.55 -8.49 -14.52
N SER A 208 -16.61 -7.68 -14.00
CA SER A 208 -16.63 -7.26 -12.59
C SER A 208 -17.90 -6.46 -12.25
N ARG A 209 -18.33 -5.55 -13.14
CA ARG A 209 -19.58 -4.79 -12.98
C ARG A 209 -20.82 -5.66 -13.10
N LYS A 210 -20.79 -6.68 -13.98
CA LYS A 210 -21.87 -7.67 -14.10
C LYS A 210 -22.04 -8.44 -12.78
N LYS A 211 -20.94 -8.88 -12.16
CA LYS A 211 -20.95 -9.56 -10.85
C LYS A 211 -21.48 -8.65 -9.73
N GLU A 212 -21.04 -7.40 -9.65
CA GLU A 212 -21.54 -6.43 -8.66
C GLU A 212 -23.05 -6.19 -8.82
N ARG A 213 -23.52 -5.99 -10.06
CA ARG A 213 -24.96 -5.84 -10.36
C ARG A 213 -25.76 -7.08 -9.99
N ALA A 214 -25.26 -8.28 -10.31
CA ALA A 214 -25.93 -9.52 -9.93
C ALA A 214 -26.09 -9.61 -8.41
N LYS A 215 -25.07 -9.23 -7.63
CA LYS A 215 -25.13 -9.21 -6.16
C LYS A 215 -26.11 -8.17 -5.62
N GLU A 216 -26.16 -6.97 -6.20
CA GLU A 216 -27.14 -5.95 -5.81
C GLU A 216 -28.57 -6.36 -6.14
N ASN A 217 -28.78 -6.90 -7.34
CA ASN A 217 -30.07 -7.34 -7.81
C ASN A 217 -30.55 -8.59 -7.07
N LEU A 218 -29.64 -9.42 -6.52
CA LEU A 218 -29.99 -10.55 -5.66
C LEU A 218 -30.86 -10.13 -4.47
N ALA A 219 -30.64 -8.94 -3.92
CA ALA A 219 -31.43 -8.39 -2.81
C ALA A 219 -32.82 -7.88 -3.23
N ILE A 220 -33.08 -7.78 -4.54
CA ILE A 220 -34.28 -7.16 -5.13
C ILE A 220 -35.01 -8.15 -6.07
N VAL A 221 -34.56 -9.42 -6.14
CA VAL A 221 -35.11 -10.45 -7.05
C VAL A 221 -36.63 -10.58 -6.92
N ASP A 222 -37.16 -10.53 -5.70
CA ASP A 222 -38.61 -10.62 -5.45
C ASP A 222 -39.45 -9.53 -6.14
N ARG A 223 -38.81 -8.43 -6.54
CA ARG A 223 -39.44 -7.30 -7.26
C ARG A 223 -39.30 -7.41 -8.78
N LEU A 224 -38.44 -8.29 -9.30
CA LEU A 224 -38.22 -8.50 -10.73
C LEU A 224 -39.27 -9.49 -11.27
N LYS A 225 -40.52 -9.03 -11.34
CA LYS A 225 -41.66 -9.82 -11.88
C LYS A 225 -41.94 -9.46 -13.34
N PRO A 226 -42.61 -10.35 -14.10
CA PRO A 226 -43.11 -10.03 -15.43
C PRO A 226 -43.89 -8.70 -15.44
N GLY A 227 -43.63 -7.85 -16.43
CA GLY A 227 -44.20 -6.50 -16.57
C GLY A 227 -43.36 -5.37 -15.95
N THR A 228 -42.25 -5.68 -15.28
CA THR A 228 -41.38 -4.66 -14.66
C THR A 228 -40.52 -3.95 -15.69
N LYS A 229 -40.51 -2.61 -15.66
CA LYS A 229 -39.59 -1.78 -16.47
C LYS A 229 -38.20 -1.78 -15.84
N VAL A 230 -37.21 -2.21 -16.62
CA VAL A 230 -35.80 -2.29 -16.21
C VAL A 230 -34.92 -1.73 -17.32
N ARG A 231 -33.64 -1.53 -17.05
CA ARG A 231 -32.64 -1.39 -18.12
C ARG A 231 -31.90 -2.71 -18.25
N ALA A 232 -31.80 -3.25 -19.46
CA ALA A 232 -31.06 -4.48 -19.72
C ALA A 232 -29.91 -4.21 -20.69
N MET A 233 -28.83 -4.96 -20.56
CA MET A 233 -27.72 -4.92 -21.50
C MET A 233 -28.14 -5.56 -22.82
N TYR A 234 -27.89 -4.88 -23.93
CA TYR A 234 -28.10 -5.37 -25.29
C TYR A 234 -26.83 -5.12 -26.10
N ALA A 235 -26.45 -6.07 -26.94
CA ALA A 235 -25.33 -5.97 -27.88
C ALA A 235 -25.69 -6.76 -29.15
N ASP A 236 -25.38 -6.21 -30.31
CA ASP A 236 -25.53 -6.89 -31.60
C ASP A 236 -24.27 -6.70 -32.48
N GLU A 237 -24.26 -7.20 -33.72
CA GLU A 237 -23.10 -7.07 -34.62
C GLU A 237 -22.80 -5.61 -35.04
N GLU A 238 -23.79 -4.71 -34.94
CA GLU A 238 -23.68 -3.29 -35.33
C GLU A 238 -23.52 -2.33 -34.13
N ASN A 239 -23.91 -2.75 -32.92
CA ASN A 239 -24.02 -1.95 -31.71
C ASN A 239 -23.19 -2.52 -30.55
N GLU A 240 -22.32 -1.68 -29.98
CA GLU A 240 -21.55 -2.03 -28.79
C GLU A 240 -22.43 -2.30 -27.56
N PRO A 241 -22.00 -3.16 -26.61
CA PRO A 241 -22.79 -3.51 -25.43
C PRO A 241 -23.20 -2.28 -24.60
N ALA A 242 -24.49 -1.98 -24.58
CA ALA A 242 -25.04 -0.83 -23.87
C ALA A 242 -26.32 -1.18 -23.11
N MET A 243 -26.69 -0.31 -22.16
CA MET A 243 -27.89 -0.48 -21.34
C MET A 243 -29.07 0.22 -22.01
N TYR A 244 -30.10 -0.54 -22.34
CA TYR A 244 -31.32 -0.05 -22.99
C TYR A 244 -32.55 -0.30 -22.12
N ASP A 245 -33.56 0.55 -22.29
CA ASP A 245 -34.84 0.40 -21.59
C ASP A 245 -35.55 -0.85 -22.11
N ALA A 246 -35.97 -1.71 -21.18
CA ALA A 246 -36.48 -3.04 -21.47
C ALA A 246 -37.58 -3.44 -20.46
N VAL A 247 -38.41 -4.41 -20.81
CA VAL A 247 -39.50 -4.91 -19.96
C VAL A 247 -39.36 -6.41 -19.78
N ILE A 248 -39.39 -6.87 -18.52
CA ILE A 248 -39.31 -8.31 -18.21
C ILE A 248 -40.60 -8.99 -18.68
N THR A 249 -40.49 -9.96 -19.59
CA THR A 249 -41.62 -10.70 -20.16
C THR A 249 -41.90 -11.99 -19.39
N SER A 250 -40.86 -12.74 -19.02
CA SER A 250 -40.95 -13.96 -18.20
C SER A 250 -39.69 -14.15 -17.36
N VAL A 251 -39.82 -14.93 -16.28
CA VAL A 251 -38.72 -15.37 -15.43
C VAL A 251 -38.57 -16.87 -15.64
N GLU A 252 -37.41 -17.32 -16.11
CA GLU A 252 -37.10 -18.74 -16.35
C GLU A 252 -36.36 -19.35 -15.14
N GLU A 253 -36.31 -20.68 -15.07
CA GLU A 253 -35.58 -21.40 -14.01
C GLU A 253 -34.07 -21.08 -14.09
N GLY A 254 -33.44 -20.81 -12.93
CA GLY A 254 -32.00 -20.56 -12.87
C GLY A 254 -31.55 -19.10 -12.96
N SER A 255 -32.36 -18.13 -12.50
CA SER A 255 -31.99 -16.70 -12.45
C SER A 255 -31.79 -16.02 -13.81
N GLN A 256 -32.45 -16.56 -14.84
CA GLN A 256 -32.51 -16.00 -16.19
C GLN A 256 -33.84 -15.29 -16.44
N PHE A 257 -33.79 -14.15 -17.13
CA PHE A 257 -34.97 -13.31 -17.40
C PHE A 257 -35.09 -13.10 -18.91
N LEU A 258 -36.28 -13.31 -19.45
CA LEU A 258 -36.60 -12.91 -20.82
C LEU A 258 -37.04 -11.45 -20.80
N VAL A 259 -36.36 -10.60 -21.56
CA VAL A 259 -36.61 -9.15 -21.56
C VAL A 259 -36.87 -8.68 -22.99
N SER A 260 -37.96 -7.94 -23.19
CA SER A 260 -38.30 -7.33 -24.46
C SER A 260 -37.81 -5.87 -24.50
N PHE A 261 -37.19 -5.47 -25.61
CA PHE A 261 -36.72 -4.10 -25.85
C PHE A 261 -37.72 -3.36 -26.76
N PRO A 262 -38.58 -2.47 -26.23
CA PRO A 262 -39.63 -1.82 -27.03
C PRO A 262 -39.10 -0.93 -28.16
N ALA A 263 -37.86 -0.44 -28.04
CA ALA A 263 -37.22 0.41 -29.05
C ALA A 263 -36.72 -0.39 -30.27
N TYR A 264 -36.46 -1.68 -30.11
CA TYR A 264 -35.84 -2.54 -31.13
C TYR A 264 -36.75 -3.70 -31.56
N GLY A 265 -37.84 -3.96 -30.83
CA GLY A 265 -38.85 -4.96 -31.18
C GLY A 265 -38.41 -6.42 -30.98
N ASN A 266 -37.25 -6.65 -30.35
CA ASN A 266 -36.70 -7.98 -30.07
C ASN A 266 -36.79 -8.32 -28.57
N SER A 267 -36.57 -9.60 -28.24
CA SER A 267 -36.50 -10.08 -26.86
C SER A 267 -35.26 -10.96 -26.69
N GLU A 268 -34.56 -10.79 -25.57
CA GLU A 268 -33.34 -11.55 -25.26
C GLU A 268 -33.40 -12.18 -23.87
N LYS A 269 -32.67 -13.28 -23.71
CA LYS A 269 -32.42 -13.91 -22.41
C LYS A 269 -31.23 -13.23 -21.75
N VAL A 270 -31.45 -12.64 -20.59
CA VAL A 270 -30.41 -11.93 -19.85
C VAL A 270 -30.26 -12.48 -18.44
N SER A 271 -29.06 -12.40 -17.89
CA SER A 271 -28.80 -12.81 -16.51
C SER A 271 -29.09 -11.68 -15.52
N LEU A 272 -29.20 -12.04 -14.24
CA LEU A 272 -29.39 -11.11 -13.12
C LEU A 272 -28.36 -9.95 -13.09
N GLY A 273 -27.14 -10.17 -13.59
CA GLY A 273 -26.08 -9.14 -13.68
C GLY A 273 -26.18 -8.21 -14.89
N ASP A 274 -27.01 -8.55 -15.88
CA ASP A 274 -27.22 -7.78 -17.10
C ASP A 274 -28.38 -6.77 -16.96
N ILE A 275 -29.10 -6.83 -15.84
CA ILE A 275 -30.24 -5.96 -15.52
C ILE A 275 -29.81 -4.83 -14.58
N GLU A 276 -30.36 -3.64 -14.78
CA GLU A 276 -30.24 -2.51 -13.87
C GLU A 276 -31.65 -2.02 -13.52
N PHE A 277 -31.98 -2.09 -12.23
CA PHE A 277 -33.26 -1.63 -11.71
C PHE A 277 -33.21 -0.13 -11.40
N ASP A 278 -34.13 0.67 -11.93
CA ASP A 278 -34.19 2.11 -11.65
C ASP A 278 -34.54 2.33 -10.17
N LYS A 279 -33.52 2.63 -9.36
CA LYS A 279 -33.67 3.10 -7.98
C LYS A 279 -34.28 4.51 -8.08
N GLY A 280 -35.61 4.57 -8.21
CA GLY A 280 -36.36 5.79 -8.46
C GLY A 280 -35.74 7.00 -7.77
N LYS A 281 -35.35 8.01 -8.56
CA LYS A 281 -34.72 9.25 -8.08
C LYS A 281 -35.47 9.76 -6.85
N GLN A 282 -34.90 9.57 -5.66
CA GLN A 282 -35.22 10.46 -4.55
C GLN A 282 -34.81 11.86 -5.01
N ARG A 283 -35.81 12.65 -5.36
CA ARG A 283 -35.69 14.07 -5.66
C ARG A 283 -34.98 14.73 -4.48
N ARG A 284 -33.67 14.95 -4.61
CA ARG A 284 -32.95 15.90 -3.75
C ARG A 284 -33.68 17.23 -3.92
N GLY A 285 -34.30 17.68 -2.83
CA GLY A 285 -35.07 18.92 -2.76
C GLY A 285 -34.28 20.05 -3.40
N ARG A 286 -34.86 20.61 -4.45
CA ARG A 286 -34.41 21.85 -5.07
C ARG A 286 -34.66 22.95 -4.05
N SER A 287 -33.61 23.40 -3.36
CA SER A 287 -33.73 24.56 -2.47
C SER A 287 -34.29 25.75 -3.27
N PRO A 288 -35.33 26.44 -2.77
CA PRO A 288 -35.98 27.52 -3.51
C PRO A 288 -35.00 28.67 -3.80
N SER A 289 -34.93 29.07 -5.07
CA SER A 289 -34.21 30.27 -5.50
C SER A 289 -34.88 31.50 -4.87
N HIS A 290 -34.20 32.15 -3.94
CA HIS A 290 -34.60 33.46 -3.43
C HIS A 290 -34.54 34.48 -4.58
N SER A 291 -35.70 34.93 -5.03
CA SER A 291 -35.85 36.18 -5.76
C SER A 291 -35.48 37.34 -4.84
N ARG A 292 -34.40 38.06 -5.12
CA ARG A 292 -34.23 39.43 -4.61
C ARG A 292 -34.29 40.40 -5.79
N ARG A 293 -35.35 41.21 -5.72
CA ARG A 293 -35.68 42.30 -6.62
C ARG A 293 -34.54 43.32 -6.64
N ARG A 294 -34.37 43.90 -7.82
CA ARG A 294 -33.60 45.10 -8.11
C ARG A 294 -34.07 46.25 -7.22
N ASP A 295 -33.13 47.02 -6.69
CA ASP A 295 -33.29 48.47 -6.61
C ASP A 295 -32.03 49.17 -7.12
N ARG A 296 -32.28 50.15 -7.99
CA ARG A 296 -31.33 51.02 -8.67
C ARG A 296 -31.38 52.39 -7.99
N SER A 297 -30.23 53.01 -7.73
CA SER A 297 -29.95 54.42 -8.07
C SER A 297 -28.56 54.84 -7.54
N ARG A 298 -27.63 55.21 -8.44
CA ARG A 298 -27.06 56.58 -8.65
C ARG A 298 -26.01 56.96 -7.57
N SER A 299 -24.80 57.47 -7.85
CA SER A 299 -24.21 58.09 -9.05
C SER A 299 -22.74 58.46 -8.80
N ALA A 300 -21.96 58.57 -9.91
CA ALA A 300 -20.76 59.41 -10.16
C ALA A 300 -19.44 59.08 -9.40
N SER A 301 -18.23 59.10 -9.98
CA SER A 301 -17.73 59.62 -11.27
C SER A 301 -16.30 59.12 -11.57
N ARG A 302 -16.01 58.89 -12.88
CA ARG A 302 -14.79 59.16 -13.70
C ARG A 302 -13.40 58.67 -13.19
N ASP A 303 -12.46 58.14 -14.00
CA ASP A 303 -12.27 58.09 -15.44
C ASP A 303 -11.19 57.04 -15.85
N ARG A 304 -11.37 56.42 -17.04
CA ARG A 304 -10.43 56.11 -18.16
C ARG A 304 -8.93 55.79 -17.83
N ARG A 305 -8.25 54.78 -18.40
CA ARG A 305 -8.27 54.14 -19.75
C ARG A 305 -7.27 52.96 -19.80
N ARG A 306 -7.65 51.88 -20.53
CA ARG A 306 -6.91 51.00 -21.51
C ARG A 306 -5.53 50.42 -21.09
N ARG A 307 -5.07 49.20 -21.43
CA ARG A 307 -5.38 48.08 -22.36
C ARG A 307 -4.36 46.99 -21.90
N ASN A 308 -4.65 45.71 -21.77
CA ASN A 308 -4.52 44.76 -22.88
C ASN A 308 -4.99 43.36 -22.49
N GLN A 309 -5.37 42.65 -23.54
CA GLN A 309 -6.19 41.46 -23.63
C GLN A 309 -5.28 40.24 -23.85
N SER A 310 -5.50 39.13 -23.14
CA SER A 310 -5.18 37.80 -23.67
C SER A 310 -6.25 36.80 -23.25
N ARG A 311 -7.11 36.49 -24.22
CA ARG A 311 -8.20 35.50 -24.17
C ARG A 311 -7.61 34.08 -24.12
N SER A 312 -7.91 33.31 -23.08
CA SER A 312 -7.93 31.84 -23.15
C SER A 312 -9.39 31.38 -23.30
N ARG A 313 -9.77 30.99 -24.53
CA ARG A 313 -11.06 30.41 -24.88
C ARG A 313 -11.11 28.96 -24.36
N SER A 314 -11.72 28.73 -23.20
CA SER A 314 -12.24 27.41 -22.83
C SER A 314 -13.54 27.17 -23.59
N ARG A 315 -13.45 26.55 -24.78
CA ARG A 315 -14.61 25.97 -25.48
C ARG A 315 -15.05 24.72 -24.71
N SER A 316 -15.99 24.88 -23.78
CA SER A 316 -16.78 23.75 -23.27
C SER A 316 -17.73 23.29 -24.38
N HIS A 317 -17.39 22.21 -25.08
CA HIS A 317 -18.36 21.48 -25.90
C HIS A 317 -19.35 20.79 -24.96
N THR A 318 -20.50 21.42 -24.75
CA THR A 318 -21.72 20.77 -24.29
C THR A 318 -22.23 19.88 -25.43
N ARG A 319 -21.84 18.60 -25.44
CA ARG A 319 -22.43 17.61 -26.33
C ARG A 319 -23.81 17.23 -25.77
N SER A 320 -24.83 17.44 -26.58
CA SER A 320 -26.22 17.10 -26.32
C SER A 320 -26.38 15.62 -26.03
N LYS A 321 -27.12 15.30 -24.96
CA LYS A 321 -27.61 13.95 -24.67
C LYS A 321 -28.68 13.57 -25.68
N THR A 322 -28.28 12.77 -26.66
CA THR A 322 -29.14 11.82 -27.38
C THR A 322 -28.50 10.45 -27.19
N GLY A 323 -29.34 9.43 -26.97
CA GLY A 323 -28.97 8.09 -26.47
C GLY A 323 -27.90 7.38 -27.29
N GLY A 324 -27.14 6.51 -26.62
CA GLY A 324 -25.96 5.83 -27.15
C GLY A 324 -24.67 6.51 -26.67
N GLY A 325 -24.41 6.52 -25.37
CA GLY A 325 -23.10 6.92 -24.86
C GLY A 325 -22.08 5.82 -25.18
N ASP A 326 -20.94 6.21 -25.75
CA ASP A 326 -19.80 5.35 -26.05
C ASP A 326 -19.20 4.77 -24.75
N ILE A 327 -19.81 3.67 -24.28
CA ILE A 327 -19.47 3.01 -23.01
C ILE A 327 -18.05 2.43 -23.09
N THR A 328 -17.64 1.91 -24.25
CA THR A 328 -16.31 1.35 -24.44
C THR A 328 -15.24 2.43 -24.38
N GLY A 329 -15.48 3.61 -24.98
CA GLY A 329 -14.62 4.78 -24.89
C GLY A 329 -14.46 5.29 -23.45
N ASP A 330 -15.56 5.39 -22.70
CA ASP A 330 -15.56 5.78 -21.28
C ASP A 330 -14.84 4.74 -20.40
N LEU A 331 -15.04 3.44 -20.67
CA LEU A 331 -14.36 2.35 -19.96
C LEU A 331 -12.87 2.32 -20.26
N LEU A 332 -12.48 2.52 -21.52
CA LEU A 332 -11.09 2.59 -21.94
C LEU A 332 -10.38 3.79 -21.28
N GLN A 333 -11.06 4.93 -21.16
CA GLN A 333 -10.53 6.07 -20.42
C GLN A 333 -10.34 5.74 -18.94
N GLN A 334 -11.27 5.00 -18.33
CA GLN A 334 -11.15 4.53 -16.94
C GLN A 334 -10.02 3.52 -16.76
N VAL A 335 -9.82 2.58 -17.69
CA VAL A 335 -8.67 1.66 -17.70
C VAL A 335 -7.37 2.45 -17.74
N ARG A 336 -7.25 3.39 -18.69
CA ARG A 336 -6.06 4.24 -18.84
C ARG A 336 -5.80 5.11 -17.61
N GLU A 337 -6.85 5.63 -16.97
CA GLU A 337 -6.71 6.39 -15.73
C GLU A 337 -6.29 5.48 -14.56
N ARG A 338 -6.82 4.26 -14.45
CA ARG A 338 -6.41 3.25 -13.46
C ARG A 338 -4.93 2.90 -13.66
N GLU A 339 -4.50 2.68 -14.90
CA GLU A 339 -3.09 2.43 -15.24
C GLU A 339 -2.18 3.60 -14.95
N ARG A 340 -2.60 4.82 -15.33
CA ARG A 340 -1.84 6.04 -15.05
C ARG A 340 -1.64 6.22 -13.55
N ARG A 341 -2.70 6.03 -12.76
CA ARG A 341 -2.62 6.08 -11.29
C ARG A 341 -1.74 4.97 -10.72
N LYS A 342 -1.81 3.74 -11.27
CA LYS A 342 -0.89 2.64 -10.91
C LYS A 342 0.57 3.01 -11.21
N ALA A 343 0.85 3.63 -12.37
CA ALA A 343 2.20 4.04 -12.76
C ALA A 343 2.74 5.21 -11.93
N GLU A 344 1.89 6.20 -11.63
CA GLU A 344 2.18 7.32 -10.71
C GLU A 344 2.50 6.80 -9.30
N ALA A 345 1.78 5.77 -8.83
CA ALA A 345 2.01 5.15 -7.52
C ALA A 345 3.34 4.36 -7.42
N VAL A 346 3.92 3.91 -8.55
CA VAL A 346 5.20 3.18 -8.60
C VAL A 346 6.38 4.14 -8.89
N GLY A 347 6.16 5.46 -8.88
CA GLY A 347 7.22 6.46 -9.05
C GLY A 347 7.80 6.55 -10.46
N ARG A 348 7.04 6.12 -11.49
CA ARG A 348 7.48 6.23 -12.89
C ARG A 348 7.08 7.59 -13.47
N ASP A 349 7.99 8.55 -13.42
CA ASP A 349 7.78 9.97 -13.75
C ASP A 349 7.23 10.27 -15.16
N TYR A 350 7.39 9.38 -16.14
CA TYR A 350 6.86 9.58 -17.48
C TYR A 350 5.32 9.53 -17.55
N ALA A 351 4.65 8.99 -16.52
CA ALA A 351 3.18 8.92 -16.42
C ALA A 351 2.53 10.27 -16.05
N SER A 352 3.33 11.23 -15.57
CA SER A 352 2.88 12.60 -15.26
C SER A 352 2.57 13.45 -16.50
N ARG A 353 3.02 13.01 -17.69
CA ARG A 353 2.88 13.77 -18.94
C ARG A 353 1.44 13.75 -19.48
N PRO A 354 0.89 14.90 -19.90
CA PRO A 354 -0.46 14.95 -20.48
C PRO A 354 -0.52 14.19 -21.81
N ALA A 355 -1.61 13.45 -22.04
CA ALA A 355 -1.84 12.56 -23.18
C ALA A 355 -1.92 13.26 -24.56
N SER A 356 -1.68 14.56 -24.63
CA SER A 356 -1.79 15.35 -25.86
C SER A 356 -0.42 15.54 -26.49
N TYR A 357 -0.26 15.03 -27.72
CA TYR A 357 0.89 15.28 -28.60
C TYR A 357 1.21 16.79 -28.78
N LYS A 358 0.22 17.67 -28.57
CA LYS A 358 0.41 19.13 -28.57
C LYS A 358 0.98 19.68 -27.26
N GLY A 359 0.72 19.05 -26.13
CA GLY A 359 1.27 19.45 -24.83
C GLY A 359 2.76 19.14 -24.68
N SER A 360 3.26 18.15 -25.43
CA SER A 360 4.69 17.81 -25.50
C SER A 360 5.52 18.75 -26.37
N LEU A 361 4.89 19.57 -27.22
CA LEU A 361 5.57 20.50 -28.15
C LEU A 361 5.70 21.94 -27.61
N SER A 362 5.09 22.26 -26.46
CA SER A 362 5.03 23.63 -25.93
C SER A 362 5.94 23.90 -24.73
N LEU A 363 6.91 23.03 -24.44
CA LEU A 363 7.99 23.34 -23.49
C LEU A 363 9.22 23.75 -24.29
N LYS A 364 9.72 24.97 -24.03
CA LYS A 364 11.01 25.42 -24.54
C LYS A 364 12.07 24.41 -24.12
N LEU A 365 12.74 23.83 -25.11
CA LEU A 365 14.04 23.18 -24.89
C LEU A 365 14.98 24.27 -24.37
N ASP A 366 15.33 24.25 -23.08
CA ASP A 366 16.55 24.92 -22.64
C ASP A 366 17.73 24.13 -23.20
N ARG A 367 18.21 24.66 -24.32
CA ARG A 367 19.28 24.12 -25.13
C ARG A 367 20.60 24.50 -24.46
N TRP A 368 21.16 23.61 -23.65
CA TRP A 368 22.56 23.74 -23.23
C TRP A 368 23.41 22.66 -23.90
N THR A 369 23.91 23.05 -25.07
CA THR A 369 25.08 22.44 -25.72
C THR A 369 26.35 22.90 -25.03
N THR A 370 27.26 21.97 -24.83
CA THR A 370 28.68 22.11 -24.48
C THR A 370 29.39 23.29 -25.14
N ARG A 371 29.99 24.20 -24.32
CA ARG A 371 31.26 24.87 -24.68
C ARG A 371 31.96 25.51 -23.48
N LYS A 372 33.21 25.10 -23.23
CA LYS A 372 34.20 25.78 -22.39
C LYS A 372 34.53 27.16 -22.96
N ARG A 373 34.59 28.21 -22.11
CA ARG A 373 35.77 29.09 -21.94
C ARG A 373 35.53 30.20 -20.89
N SER A 374 36.56 30.33 -20.06
CA SER A 374 36.98 31.41 -19.14
C SER A 374 36.60 32.85 -19.48
N ARG A 375 36.22 33.64 -18.44
CA ARG A 375 36.92 34.86 -17.97
C ARG A 375 36.07 35.58 -16.90
N SER A 376 36.64 35.81 -15.72
CA SER A 376 36.31 36.92 -14.80
C SER A 376 36.90 38.23 -15.38
N PRO A 377 36.54 39.48 -14.97
CA PRO A 377 36.60 39.94 -13.56
C PRO A 377 35.65 41.11 -13.11
N ALA A 378 35.76 41.37 -11.80
CA ALA A 378 35.67 42.65 -11.04
C ALA A 378 34.30 43.37 -10.91
N LYS A 379 33.75 43.62 -9.71
CA LYS A 379 34.15 44.33 -8.45
C LYS A 379 33.38 45.67 -8.36
N ARG A 380 32.54 45.84 -7.33
CA ARG A 380 32.40 47.12 -6.61
C ARG A 380 31.86 46.87 -5.21
N GLU A 381 32.70 47.23 -4.25
CA GLU A 381 32.46 47.30 -2.81
C GLU A 381 31.62 48.55 -2.49
N GLU A 382 30.82 48.50 -1.43
CA GLU A 382 30.84 49.58 -0.43
C GLU A 382 30.36 49.08 0.94
N VAL A 383 30.97 49.68 1.96
CA VAL A 383 31.17 49.25 3.34
C VAL A 383 30.49 50.26 4.26
N VAL A 384 29.83 49.84 5.35
CA VAL A 384 29.65 50.65 6.59
C VAL A 384 29.58 49.67 7.78
N VAL A 385 30.68 49.40 8.49
CA VAL A 385 31.22 50.05 9.71
C VAL A 385 30.30 49.93 10.94
N VAL A 386 30.81 49.22 11.95
CA VAL A 386 30.35 49.14 13.36
C VAL A 386 31.32 49.94 14.22
N GLN A 387 30.83 50.61 15.29
CA GLN A 387 31.36 50.67 16.69
C GLN A 387 30.83 51.94 17.46
N PRO A 388 31.04 52.14 18.79
CA PRO A 388 30.33 51.51 19.92
C PRO A 388 29.92 52.51 21.07
N GLY A 389 29.24 52.05 22.15
CA GLY A 389 29.39 52.67 23.50
C GLY A 389 28.15 52.99 24.37
N MET A 390 28.08 52.30 25.53
CA MET A 390 27.71 52.71 26.91
C MET A 390 26.26 53.02 27.41
N SER A 391 25.89 52.20 28.42
CA SER A 391 25.33 52.48 29.77
C SER A 391 23.87 52.90 30.07
N THR A 392 23.26 52.06 30.93
CA THR A 392 22.35 52.30 32.09
C THR A 392 20.96 52.93 31.91
N GLY A 393 19.94 52.26 32.46
CA GLY A 393 18.68 52.90 32.88
C GLY A 393 17.44 52.00 32.85
N ASP A 394 16.86 51.77 34.03
CA ASP A 394 15.54 51.19 34.32
C ASP A 394 14.40 51.62 33.37
N GLU A 395 13.46 50.72 33.03
CA GLU A 395 12.01 50.99 33.10
C GLU A 395 11.12 49.77 32.75
N ARG A 396 10.00 49.67 33.47
CA ARG A 396 9.00 48.58 33.54
C ARG A 396 8.23 48.32 32.23
N PRO A 397 7.73 47.10 31.97
CA PRO A 397 6.85 46.86 30.82
C PRO A 397 5.39 47.26 31.11
N ARG A 398 4.89 48.24 30.35
CA ARG A 398 3.45 48.56 30.26
C ARG A 398 2.71 47.47 29.48
N SER A 399 1.71 46.87 30.13
CA SER A 399 0.71 45.99 29.53
C SER A 399 -0.18 46.75 28.53
N ARG A 400 -0.23 46.31 27.27
CA ARG A 400 -1.26 46.71 26.30
C ARG A 400 -2.28 45.59 26.13
N SER A 401 -3.52 45.86 26.54
CA SER A 401 -4.70 45.05 26.28
C SER A 401 -5.09 45.07 24.79
N PRO A 402 -5.67 43.99 24.22
CA PRO A 402 -6.10 43.98 22.83
C PRO A 402 -7.45 44.69 22.65
N SER A 403 -7.60 45.35 21.50
CA SER A 403 -8.79 46.13 21.12
C SER A 403 -10.06 45.28 20.90
N PRO A 404 -11.27 45.87 21.05
CA PRO A 404 -12.54 45.14 21.17
C PRO A 404 -13.03 44.41 19.91
N GLY A 405 -12.35 44.58 18.77
CA GLY A 405 -12.76 43.99 17.49
C GLY A 405 -12.43 42.51 17.34
N LYS A 406 -11.32 42.03 17.93
CA LYS A 406 -10.84 40.65 17.74
C LYS A 406 -11.53 39.63 18.66
N ALA A 407 -12.11 40.07 19.78
CA ALA A 407 -12.87 39.22 20.70
C ALA A 407 -14.23 38.80 20.11
N ARG A 408 -14.86 39.69 19.33
CA ARG A 408 -16.18 39.45 18.74
C ARG A 408 -16.14 38.43 17.61
N GLU A 409 -15.08 38.45 16.80
CA GLU A 409 -14.85 37.48 15.71
C GLU A 409 -14.47 36.08 16.23
N THR A 410 -13.74 36.01 17.35
CA THR A 410 -13.41 34.75 18.02
C THR A 410 -14.62 34.12 18.71
N GLU A 411 -15.49 34.92 19.31
CA GLU A 411 -16.73 34.46 19.93
C GLU A 411 -17.76 33.95 18.89
N GLU A 412 -17.83 34.58 17.72
CA GLU A 412 -18.70 34.16 16.63
C GLU A 412 -18.21 32.84 15.97
N ARG A 413 -16.89 32.66 15.86
CA ARG A 413 -16.28 31.38 15.45
C ARG A 413 -16.54 30.25 16.45
N LEU A 414 -16.49 30.54 17.76
CA LEU A 414 -16.81 29.57 18.82
C LEU A 414 -18.30 29.20 18.84
N LYS A 415 -19.20 30.15 18.56
CA LYS A 415 -20.65 29.85 18.41
C LYS A 415 -20.94 28.96 17.20
N LYS A 416 -20.27 29.18 16.06
CA LYS A 416 -20.39 28.32 14.87
C LYS A 416 -19.85 26.91 15.11
N LEU A 417 -18.74 26.77 15.85
CA LEU A 417 -18.20 25.45 16.22
C LEU A 417 -19.11 24.68 17.20
N ARG A 418 -19.71 25.36 18.19
CA ARG A 418 -20.68 24.73 19.11
C ARG A 418 -21.99 24.33 18.42
N ALA A 419 -22.40 25.04 17.37
CA ALA A 419 -23.56 24.67 16.56
C ALA A 419 -23.31 23.39 15.72
N ILE A 420 -22.07 23.20 15.25
CA ILE A 420 -21.64 22.00 14.54
C ILE A 420 -21.55 20.80 15.51
N GLU A 421 -21.07 21.03 16.75
CA GLU A 421 -21.01 19.99 17.79
C GLU A 421 -22.40 19.49 18.24
N LYS A 422 -23.38 20.39 18.36
CA LYS A 422 -24.78 20.02 18.63
C LYS A 422 -25.45 19.26 17.48
N GLY A 423 -25.04 19.52 16.23
CA GLY A 423 -25.50 18.78 15.05
C GLY A 423 -24.98 17.34 14.97
N LEU A 424 -23.75 17.09 15.44
CA LEU A 424 -23.18 15.73 15.51
C LEU A 424 -23.79 14.88 16.65
N CYS A 425 -24.20 15.50 17.75
CA CYS A 425 -24.80 14.78 18.89
C CYS A 425 -26.20 14.21 18.57
N CYS A 426 -26.96 14.85 17.67
CA CYS A 426 -28.30 14.40 17.28
C CYS A 426 -28.31 13.19 16.32
N CYS A 427 -27.22 12.92 15.60
CA CYS A 427 -27.14 11.77 14.68
C CYS A 427 -26.90 10.42 15.38
N CYS A 428 -26.34 10.41 16.60
CA CYS A 428 -26.17 9.18 17.38
C CYS A 428 -27.44 8.76 18.13
N CYS A 429 -28.30 9.70 18.56
CA CYS A 429 -29.52 9.35 19.31
C CYS A 429 -30.67 8.82 18.44
N ASN A 430 -30.73 9.15 17.15
CA ASN A 430 -31.81 8.67 16.27
C ASN A 430 -31.62 7.24 15.75
N ARG A 431 -30.46 6.62 15.96
CA ARG A 431 -30.23 5.22 15.55
C ARG A 431 -30.55 4.19 16.65
N VAL A 432 -30.75 4.63 17.90
CA VAL A 432 -31.12 3.76 19.03
C VAL A 432 -32.65 3.61 19.18
N LYS A 433 -33.45 4.56 18.69
CA LYS A 433 -34.92 4.49 18.75
C LYS A 433 -35.58 3.66 17.64
N CYS A 434 -34.86 3.27 16.58
CA CYS A 434 -35.41 2.44 15.50
C CYS A 434 -35.28 0.92 15.73
N ILE A 435 -34.66 0.48 16.84
CA ILE A 435 -34.48 -0.95 17.16
C ILE A 435 -35.63 -1.49 18.04
N ALA A 436 -36.53 -0.64 18.53
CA ALA A 436 -37.58 -1.02 19.49
C ALA A 436 -39.01 -1.14 18.91
N SER A 437 -39.22 -1.11 17.58
CA SER A 437 -40.59 -1.11 17.01
C SER A 437 -40.77 -2.04 15.81
N GLY A 438 -40.37 -3.31 15.96
CA GLY A 438 -40.50 -4.33 14.91
C GLY A 438 -41.00 -5.68 15.41
N HIS A 439 -41.81 -5.73 16.47
CA HIS A 439 -42.50 -6.96 16.85
C HIS A 439 -43.78 -7.13 16.02
N ARG A 440 -43.76 -8.02 15.02
CA ARG A 440 -44.94 -8.82 14.66
C ARG A 440 -44.60 -10.08 13.84
N ARG A 441 -45.13 -11.18 14.37
CA ARG A 441 -45.15 -12.61 13.99
C ARG A 441 -44.98 -12.96 12.50
N LEU A 442 -44.22 -14.03 12.26
CA LEU A 442 -44.60 -15.12 11.36
C LEU A 442 -43.99 -16.43 11.88
N GLN A 443 -44.86 -17.37 12.24
CA GLN A 443 -44.52 -18.78 12.49
C GLN A 443 -44.42 -19.50 11.14
N LEU A 444 -43.43 -20.38 10.99
CA LEU A 444 -43.59 -21.79 10.56
C LEU A 444 -42.21 -22.48 10.48
N THR A 445 -42.08 -23.51 11.32
CA THR A 445 -41.30 -24.77 11.21
C THR A 445 -39.79 -24.75 10.89
N GLY A 446 -39.00 -25.16 11.90
CA GLY A 446 -37.79 -25.98 11.70
C GLY A 446 -36.45 -25.34 12.11
N VAL A 447 -36.14 -25.35 13.41
CA VAL A 447 -34.87 -24.96 14.05
C VAL A 447 -34.55 -23.45 14.01
N ALA A 448 -35.04 -22.74 15.02
CA ALA A 448 -34.66 -21.36 15.28
C ALA A 448 -33.25 -21.29 15.90
N ILE A 449 -32.23 -20.92 15.13
CA ILE A 449 -30.99 -20.39 15.69
C ILE A 449 -31.23 -18.89 15.95
N PRO A 450 -31.18 -18.40 17.21
CA PRO A 450 -31.35 -16.98 17.51
C PRO A 450 -30.40 -16.12 16.66
N TRP A 451 -30.92 -15.09 15.98
CA TRP A 451 -30.09 -14.10 15.29
C TRP A 451 -29.08 -13.40 16.21
N SER A 452 -29.32 -13.41 17.53
CA SER A 452 -28.36 -13.00 18.56
C SER A 452 -27.14 -13.93 18.68
N LEU A 453 -27.30 -15.23 18.44
CA LEU A 453 -26.20 -16.19 18.40
C LEU A 453 -25.39 -16.08 17.11
N VAL A 454 -26.04 -15.85 15.96
CA VAL A 454 -25.34 -15.62 14.68
C VAL A 454 -24.60 -14.28 14.69
N GLY A 455 -25.24 -13.22 15.19
CA GLY A 455 -24.59 -11.92 15.41
C GLY A 455 -23.46 -11.98 16.43
N GLY A 456 -23.65 -12.75 17.52
CA GLY A 456 -22.62 -13.02 18.52
C GLY A 456 -21.43 -13.79 17.94
N ALA A 457 -21.68 -14.83 17.14
CA ALA A 457 -20.64 -15.62 16.48
C ALA A 457 -19.85 -14.78 15.46
N LEU A 458 -20.52 -13.94 14.66
CA LEU A 458 -19.85 -13.01 13.74
C LEU A 458 -19.03 -11.95 14.48
N ALA A 459 -19.54 -11.43 15.61
CA ALA A 459 -18.80 -10.49 16.45
C ALA A 459 -17.56 -11.13 17.07
N VAL A 460 -17.67 -12.37 17.57
CA VAL A 460 -16.54 -13.14 18.12
C VAL A 460 -15.54 -13.48 17.02
N ALA A 461 -15.99 -13.84 15.82
CA ALA A 461 -15.10 -14.09 14.68
C ALA A 461 -14.35 -12.82 14.27
N ALA A 462 -15.05 -11.68 14.12
CA ALA A 462 -14.44 -10.40 13.79
C ALA A 462 -13.43 -9.94 14.87
N LEU A 463 -13.78 -10.14 16.15
CA LEU A 463 -12.91 -9.86 17.29
C LEU A 463 -11.67 -10.77 17.28
N SER A 464 -11.85 -12.06 17.01
CA SER A 464 -10.76 -13.04 16.92
C SER A 464 -9.80 -12.73 15.78
N VAL A 465 -10.31 -12.29 14.62
CA VAL A 465 -9.47 -11.83 13.50
C VAL A 465 -8.73 -10.55 13.86
N SER A 466 -9.40 -9.59 14.50
CA SER A 466 -8.81 -8.30 14.89
C SER A 466 -7.72 -8.47 15.95
N LEU A 467 -7.91 -9.41 16.89
CA LEU A 467 -6.99 -9.70 17.97
C LEU A 467 -6.05 -10.88 17.69
N ARG A 468 -5.98 -11.38 16.44
CA ARG A 468 -5.15 -12.52 16.06
C ARG A 468 -3.65 -12.32 16.31
N GLY A 469 -3.20 -11.06 16.37
CA GLY A 469 -1.84 -10.71 16.75
C GLY A 469 -1.54 -10.82 18.25
N VAL A 470 -2.56 -11.02 19.08
CA VAL A 470 -2.44 -11.01 20.55
C VAL A 470 -2.98 -12.31 21.16
N CYS A 471 -4.13 -12.78 20.68
CA CYS A 471 -4.88 -13.91 21.23
C CYS A 471 -4.74 -15.16 20.35
N ARG A 472 -4.58 -16.33 20.99
CA ARG A 472 -4.47 -17.65 20.35
C ARG A 472 -5.83 -18.29 20.06
N SER A 473 -6.84 -17.94 20.84
CA SER A 473 -8.19 -18.52 20.74
C SER A 473 -9.28 -17.45 20.77
N PRO A 474 -10.47 -17.76 20.23
CA PRO A 474 -11.63 -16.87 20.34
C PRO A 474 -12.01 -16.55 21.78
N LEU A 475 -11.82 -17.49 22.72
CA LEU A 475 -12.09 -17.29 24.13
C LEU A 475 -11.13 -16.27 24.76
N GLU A 476 -9.83 -16.36 24.44
CA GLU A 476 -8.86 -15.33 24.85
C GLU A 476 -9.22 -13.97 24.27
N ALA A 477 -9.67 -13.90 23.01
CA ALA A 477 -10.08 -12.66 22.36
C ALA A 477 -11.28 -12.01 23.06
N VAL A 478 -12.30 -12.81 23.42
CA VAL A 478 -13.47 -12.34 24.20
C VAL A 478 -13.04 -11.89 25.60
N SER A 479 -12.23 -12.70 26.30
CA SER A 479 -11.73 -12.36 27.63
C SER A 479 -10.92 -11.05 27.61
N LEU A 480 -10.03 -10.88 26.63
CA LEU A 480 -9.26 -9.66 26.47
C LEU A 480 -10.19 -8.45 26.20
N ALA A 481 -11.18 -8.60 25.33
CA ALA A 481 -12.12 -7.52 25.03
C ALA A 481 -12.94 -7.09 26.26
N VAL A 482 -13.38 -8.05 27.07
CA VAL A 482 -14.07 -7.77 28.35
C VAL A 482 -13.13 -7.03 29.31
N THR A 483 -11.90 -7.52 29.49
CA THR A 483 -10.92 -6.90 30.40
C THR A 483 -10.52 -5.50 29.96
N VAL A 484 -10.29 -5.27 28.66
CA VAL A 484 -10.01 -3.95 28.09
C VAL A 484 -11.20 -3.02 28.27
N THR A 485 -12.41 -3.50 28.01
CA THR A 485 -13.64 -2.69 28.18
C THR A 485 -13.83 -2.29 29.65
N ALA A 486 -13.61 -3.21 30.59
CA ALA A 486 -13.64 -2.91 32.01
C ALA A 486 -12.56 -1.90 32.42
N ALA A 487 -11.32 -2.06 31.96
CA ALA A 487 -10.22 -1.15 32.27
C ALA A 487 -10.46 0.27 31.72
N VAL A 488 -10.96 0.38 30.48
CA VAL A 488 -11.35 1.65 29.86
C VAL A 488 -12.53 2.27 30.60
N GLY A 489 -13.54 1.48 30.97
CA GLY A 489 -14.70 1.91 31.75
C GLY A 489 -14.31 2.46 33.12
N TRP A 490 -13.46 1.75 33.86
CA TRP A 490 -12.93 2.21 35.15
C TRP A 490 -12.11 3.49 35.02
N THR A 491 -11.31 3.59 33.95
CA THR A 491 -10.53 4.80 33.67
C THR A 491 -11.44 6.00 33.39
N PHE A 492 -12.55 5.78 32.67
CA PHE A 492 -13.57 6.80 32.44
C PHE A 492 -14.27 7.22 33.75
N VAL A 493 -14.63 6.27 34.61
CA VAL A 493 -15.19 6.57 35.95
C VAL A 493 -14.23 7.43 36.77
N ARG A 494 -12.93 7.10 36.79
CA ARG A 494 -11.91 7.92 37.46
C ARG A 494 -11.77 9.32 36.86
N PHE A 495 -11.92 9.45 35.54
CA PHE A 495 -11.92 10.76 34.87
C PHE A 495 -13.14 11.61 35.28
N VAL A 496 -14.33 11.01 35.40
CA VAL A 496 -15.53 11.68 35.91
C VAL A 496 -15.36 12.06 37.37
N ALA A 497 -14.83 11.15 38.21
CA ALA A 497 -14.56 11.41 39.63
C ALA A 497 -13.56 12.56 39.86
N ARG A 498 -12.67 12.82 38.90
CA ARG A 498 -11.73 13.97 38.90
C ARG A 498 -12.36 15.26 38.36
N GLY A 499 -13.67 15.29 38.12
CA GLY A 499 -14.38 16.46 37.61
C GLY A 499 -14.09 16.72 36.13
N PHE A 500 -14.04 15.67 35.30
CA PHE A 500 -13.77 15.73 33.86
C PHE A 500 -12.40 16.32 33.51
N ARG A 501 -11.41 16.08 34.39
CA ARG A 501 -10.02 16.51 34.19
C ARG A 501 -9.13 15.30 33.95
N PRO A 502 -8.21 15.36 32.96
CA PRO A 502 -7.24 14.29 32.74
C PRO A 502 -6.30 14.19 33.94
N GLU A 503 -5.71 13.02 34.11
CA GLU A 503 -4.76 12.76 35.21
C GLU A 503 -3.51 13.64 35.12
N PHE A 504 -3.08 13.96 33.90
CA PHE A 504 -1.93 14.82 33.63
C PHE A 504 -2.31 15.98 32.70
N PRO A 505 -1.72 17.18 32.88
CA PRO A 505 -2.11 18.39 32.13
C PRO A 505 -1.98 18.26 30.60
N LYS A 506 -0.95 17.54 30.13
CA LYS A 506 -0.68 17.37 28.68
C LYS A 506 -1.59 16.32 28.02
N TRP A 507 -2.33 15.55 28.81
CA TRP A 507 -3.09 14.40 28.31
C TRP A 507 -4.51 14.78 27.97
N THR A 508 -5.07 14.13 26.96
CA THR A 508 -6.50 14.24 26.66
C THR A 508 -7.25 13.03 27.21
N LEU A 509 -8.57 13.13 27.35
CA LEU A 509 -9.41 11.96 27.66
C LEU A 509 -9.17 10.82 26.66
N ARG A 510 -9.06 11.14 25.36
CA ARG A 510 -8.82 10.13 24.32
C ARG A 510 -7.53 9.39 24.57
N PHE A 511 -6.46 10.11 24.89
CA PHE A 511 -5.18 9.52 25.21
C PHE A 511 -5.25 8.67 26.49
N VAL A 512 -5.89 9.16 27.55
CA VAL A 512 -6.07 8.44 28.82
C VAL A 512 -6.77 7.09 28.59
N LEU A 513 -7.85 7.07 27.80
CA LEU A 513 -8.59 5.84 27.50
C LEU A 513 -7.81 4.92 26.56
N LEU A 514 -7.15 5.47 25.53
CA LEU A 514 -6.31 4.70 24.61
C LEU A 514 -5.14 4.03 25.36
N ARG A 515 -4.47 4.78 26.24
CA ARG A 515 -3.40 4.28 27.11
C ARG A 515 -3.90 3.12 27.96
N ALA A 516 -5.07 3.24 28.58
CA ALA A 516 -5.63 2.16 29.40
C ALA A 516 -5.80 0.89 28.57
N ALA A 517 -6.36 0.99 27.35
CA ALA A 517 -6.51 -0.15 26.46
C ALA A 517 -5.17 -0.77 26.07
N ILE A 518 -4.21 0.03 25.56
CA ILE A 518 -2.90 -0.48 25.13
C ILE A 518 -2.15 -1.14 26.30
N ARG A 519 -2.16 -0.49 27.47
CA ARG A 519 -1.47 -1.01 28.64
C ARG A 519 -2.07 -2.34 29.11
N THR A 520 -3.39 -2.48 29.15
CA THR A 520 -4.04 -3.75 29.52
C THR A 520 -3.65 -4.87 28.56
N VAL A 521 -3.60 -4.60 27.25
CA VAL A 521 -3.13 -5.57 26.25
C VAL A 521 -1.67 -5.96 26.51
N ASN A 522 -0.80 -4.96 26.69
CA ASN A 522 0.64 -5.15 26.89
C ASN A 522 0.99 -5.87 28.20
N GLU A 523 0.21 -5.67 29.26
CA GLU A 523 0.39 -6.35 30.55
C GLU A 523 -0.02 -7.83 30.47
N LEU A 524 -1.09 -8.15 29.74
CA LEU A 524 -1.62 -9.52 29.65
C LEU A 524 -0.89 -10.40 28.64
N TYR A 525 -0.50 -9.83 27.49
CA TYR A 525 -0.02 -10.62 26.35
C TYR A 525 1.22 -10.03 25.66
N GLY A 526 1.80 -8.96 26.19
CA GLY A 526 2.87 -8.22 25.52
C GLY A 526 4.16 -9.02 25.26
N ASP A 527 4.50 -9.97 26.13
CA ASP A 527 5.63 -10.88 25.92
C ASP A 527 5.43 -11.80 24.70
N ARG A 528 4.22 -12.33 24.55
CA ARG A 528 3.82 -13.18 23.42
C ARG A 528 3.84 -12.42 22.09
N MET A 529 3.42 -11.16 22.11
CA MET A 529 3.42 -10.28 20.93
C MET A 529 4.83 -10.12 20.30
N VAL A 530 5.88 -10.32 21.10
CA VAL A 530 7.28 -10.15 20.69
C VAL A 530 8.01 -11.47 20.50
N THR A 531 7.72 -12.48 21.33
CA THR A 531 8.42 -13.78 21.32
C THR A 531 7.87 -14.77 20.30
N ASP A 532 6.57 -14.75 20.04
CA ASP A 532 5.90 -15.73 19.19
C ASP A 532 5.85 -15.24 17.73
N VAL A 533 6.46 -16.01 16.82
CA VAL A 533 6.59 -15.67 15.38
C VAL A 533 5.23 -15.38 14.75
N GLN A 534 4.19 -16.15 15.08
CA GLN A 534 2.87 -15.98 14.44
C GLN A 534 2.20 -14.68 14.88
N HIS A 535 2.31 -14.36 16.17
CA HIS A 535 1.74 -13.14 16.75
C HIS A 535 2.50 -11.91 16.26
N ALA A 536 3.83 -11.97 16.26
CA ALA A 536 4.69 -10.91 15.73
C ALA A 536 4.39 -10.62 14.24
N ARG A 537 4.21 -11.66 13.41
CA ARG A 537 3.83 -11.49 11.99
C ARG A 537 2.45 -10.87 11.82
N ALA A 538 1.47 -11.31 12.61
CA ALA A 538 0.12 -10.76 12.53
C ALA A 538 0.08 -9.28 12.95
N ILE A 539 0.80 -8.89 14.00
CA ILE A 539 0.96 -7.48 14.41
C ILE A 539 1.61 -6.68 13.31
N ARG A 540 2.72 -7.17 12.73
CA ARG A 540 3.39 -6.48 11.63
C ARG A 540 2.48 -6.30 10.43
N ALA A 541 1.74 -7.32 10.01
CA ALA A 541 0.80 -7.22 8.90
C ALA A 541 -0.28 -6.15 9.19
N GLN A 542 -0.80 -6.09 10.42
CA GLN A 542 -1.76 -5.05 10.85
C GLN A 542 -1.11 -3.64 10.87
N SER A 543 0.14 -3.54 11.32
CA SER A 543 0.90 -2.29 11.32
C SER A 543 1.27 -1.84 9.91
N GLU A 544 1.64 -2.75 9.00
CA GLU A 544 1.93 -2.46 7.60
C GLU A 544 0.68 -2.00 6.86
N VAL A 545 -0.50 -2.54 7.15
CA VAL A 545 -1.77 -2.01 6.64
C VAL A 545 -2.06 -0.61 7.19
N ASN A 546 -1.53 -0.20 8.35
CA ASN A 546 -1.68 1.16 8.89
C ASN A 546 -0.56 2.13 8.45
N THR A 547 0.64 1.62 8.17
CA THR A 547 1.83 2.39 7.76
C THR A 547 1.90 2.56 6.23
N TYR A 548 1.55 1.51 5.49
CA TYR A 548 1.48 1.45 4.02
C TYR A 548 0.03 1.37 3.51
N GLY A 549 -0.96 1.55 4.39
CA GLY A 549 -2.39 1.60 4.07
C GLY A 549 -2.75 2.66 3.04
N TYR A 550 -2.81 2.21 1.79
CA TYR A 550 -3.60 2.68 0.66
C TYR A 550 -4.30 4.05 0.82
N ASP A 551 -3.71 5.09 0.25
CA ASP A 551 -4.41 6.32 -0.13
C ASP A 551 -5.37 6.02 -1.30
N ARG A 552 -6.59 5.54 -1.00
CA ARG A 552 -7.77 5.76 -1.85
C ARG A 552 -8.28 7.17 -1.52
N ARG A 553 -7.74 8.17 -2.23
CA ARG A 553 -8.08 9.61 -2.17
C ARG A 553 -9.23 9.95 -1.20
N SER A 554 -8.85 10.49 -0.05
CA SER A 554 -9.69 11.15 0.97
C SER A 554 -10.56 10.27 1.88
N LEU A 555 -9.93 9.59 2.84
CA LEU A 555 -10.21 9.65 4.28
C LEU A 555 -9.27 8.69 5.02
N GLY A 556 -8.13 9.21 5.50
CA GLY A 556 -7.19 8.48 6.36
C GLY A 556 -5.81 8.26 5.73
N ARG A 557 -5.00 9.33 5.61
CA ARG A 557 -3.58 9.22 5.26
C ARG A 557 -2.82 8.48 6.39
N PRO A 558 -1.77 7.68 6.12
CA PRO A 558 -0.81 7.31 7.15
C PRO A 558 -0.18 8.61 7.69
N LYS A 559 -0.47 8.93 8.96
CA LYS A 559 -0.37 10.31 9.48
C LYS A 559 1.03 10.76 9.88
N LEU A 560 2.01 9.86 10.03
CA LEU A 560 3.19 10.19 10.83
C LEU A 560 4.44 10.63 10.05
N SER A 561 4.90 9.83 9.09
CA SER A 561 6.04 10.18 8.22
C SER A 561 5.75 11.42 7.36
N VAL A 562 4.50 11.55 6.89
CA VAL A 562 4.02 12.72 6.14
C VAL A 562 3.95 13.97 7.02
N SER A 563 3.61 13.83 8.30
CA SER A 563 3.59 14.97 9.22
C SER A 563 5.00 15.45 9.54
N TRP A 564 5.97 14.53 9.62
CA TRP A 564 7.35 14.88 9.90
C TRP A 564 8.01 15.62 8.72
N SER A 565 7.98 15.07 7.49
CA SER A 565 8.55 15.75 6.32
C SER A 565 7.92 17.13 6.08
N SER A 566 6.60 17.23 6.22
CA SER A 566 5.89 18.51 6.11
C SER A 566 6.27 19.51 7.20
N SER A 567 6.64 19.06 8.41
CA SER A 567 7.15 19.94 9.47
C SER A 567 8.58 20.40 9.16
N VAL A 568 9.45 19.52 8.64
CA VAL A 568 10.81 19.87 8.22
C VAL A 568 10.78 20.87 7.07
N GLU A 569 10.03 20.61 5.99
CA GLU A 569 9.88 21.51 4.84
C GLU A 569 9.34 22.88 5.24
N ARG A 570 8.38 22.91 6.18
CA ARG A 570 7.84 24.18 6.70
C ARG A 570 8.90 24.98 7.43
N GLU A 571 9.75 24.32 8.20
CA GLU A 571 10.82 24.96 8.96
C GLU A 571 11.97 25.40 8.05
N LEU A 572 12.33 24.59 7.06
CA LEU A 572 13.24 24.98 5.97
C LEU A 572 12.71 26.20 5.20
N GLY A 573 11.42 26.23 4.88
CA GLY A 573 10.76 27.36 4.24
C GLY A 573 10.81 28.65 5.06
N ARG A 574 10.66 28.57 6.39
CA ARG A 574 10.84 29.73 7.29
C ARG A 574 12.26 30.26 7.28
N ARG A 575 13.24 29.39 7.02
CA ARG A 575 14.67 29.71 6.92
C ARG A 575 15.11 30.07 5.49
N GLY A 576 14.16 30.20 4.55
CA GLY A 576 14.42 30.62 3.18
C GLY A 576 14.84 29.50 2.22
N SER A 577 14.82 28.23 2.66
CA SER A 577 15.11 27.08 1.80
C SER A 577 13.84 26.53 1.15
N SER A 578 13.95 26.13 -0.11
CA SER A 578 12.88 25.44 -0.87
C SER A 578 13.13 23.94 -1.02
N ALA A 579 14.06 23.40 -0.22
CA ALA A 579 14.39 21.98 -0.23
C ALA A 579 13.17 21.12 0.10
N GLN A 580 13.02 20.04 -0.66
CA GLN A 580 11.99 19.02 -0.44
C GLN A 580 12.59 17.90 0.40
N VAL A 581 11.77 17.31 1.26
CA VAL A 581 12.22 16.26 2.18
C VAL A 581 11.50 14.97 1.86
N ASP A 582 12.25 14.02 1.31
CA ASP A 582 11.77 12.66 1.08
C ASP A 582 12.01 11.77 2.32
N VAL A 583 11.07 10.86 2.59
CA VAL A 583 11.19 9.89 3.68
C VAL A 583 11.38 8.50 3.10
N PHE A 584 12.55 7.91 3.34
CA PHE A 584 12.84 6.51 3.03
C PHE A 584 12.61 5.63 4.25
N ILE A 585 11.60 4.75 4.20
CA ILE A 585 11.29 3.82 5.29
C ILE A 585 11.96 2.48 5.03
N ALA A 586 13.00 2.16 5.81
CA ALA A 586 13.70 0.88 5.72
C ALA A 586 12.86 -0.26 6.32
N ASN A 587 12.38 -1.18 5.49
CA ASN A 587 11.68 -2.38 5.96
C ASN A 587 12.69 -3.49 6.32
N TYR A 588 13.47 -3.27 7.39
CA TYR A 588 14.46 -4.22 7.88
C TYR A 588 13.80 -5.51 8.43
N ARG A 589 14.57 -6.61 8.43
CA ARG A 589 14.16 -7.91 9.00
C ARG A 589 13.93 -7.79 10.51
N LYS A 590 12.95 -8.49 11.09
CA LYS A 590 12.52 -8.26 12.49
C LYS A 590 12.62 -9.51 13.36
N THR A 591 12.70 -9.29 14.67
CA THR A 591 12.61 -10.31 15.73
C THR A 591 11.19 -10.84 15.90
N PRO A 592 10.95 -12.15 16.07
CA PRO A 592 11.90 -13.20 16.45
C PRO A 592 12.58 -13.97 15.31
N GLU A 593 12.16 -13.81 14.05
CA GLU A 593 12.71 -14.61 12.94
C GLU A 593 14.18 -14.32 12.67
N PHE A 594 14.61 -13.09 12.93
CA PHE A 594 15.98 -12.64 12.80
C PHE A 594 16.39 -11.94 14.08
N CYS A 595 17.52 -12.34 14.65
CA CYS A 595 18.12 -11.72 15.83
C CYS A 595 19.26 -10.79 15.42
N PHE A 596 19.76 -10.01 16.37
CA PHE A 596 21.01 -9.28 16.21
C PHE A 596 22.12 -10.22 15.73
N PRO A 597 22.97 -9.82 14.75
CA PRO A 597 23.16 -8.48 14.20
C PRO A 597 22.41 -8.17 12.90
N THR A 598 21.34 -8.90 12.58
CA THR A 598 20.69 -8.84 11.26
C THR A 598 20.08 -7.48 10.95
N GLN A 599 19.37 -6.90 11.90
CA GLN A 599 18.62 -5.65 11.74
C GLN A 599 19.53 -4.44 11.48
N PRO A 600 20.58 -4.19 12.27
CA PRO A 600 21.49 -3.10 11.96
C PRO A 600 22.26 -3.31 10.65
N ASN A 601 22.55 -4.56 10.25
CA ASN A 601 23.10 -4.83 8.91
C ASN A 601 22.15 -4.39 7.80
N ASP A 602 20.85 -4.63 7.94
CA ASP A 602 19.86 -4.17 6.96
C ASP A 602 19.76 -2.65 6.90
N VAL A 603 19.86 -1.96 8.05
CA VAL A 603 19.86 -0.48 8.11
C VAL A 603 21.08 0.10 7.41
N VAL A 604 22.28 -0.47 7.65
CA VAL A 604 23.51 -0.05 6.95
C VAL A 604 23.40 -0.32 5.46
N ALA A 605 22.93 -1.49 5.04
CA ALA A 605 22.75 -1.82 3.62
C ALA A 605 21.75 -0.88 2.93
N ALA A 606 20.66 -0.52 3.61
CA ALA A 606 19.68 0.42 3.10
C ALA A 606 20.26 1.84 2.95
N TYR A 607 21.08 2.28 3.91
CA TYR A 607 21.79 3.55 3.84
C TYR A 607 22.83 3.59 2.71
N GLU A 608 23.65 2.54 2.59
CA GLU A 608 24.63 2.40 1.50
C GLU A 608 23.95 2.36 0.13
N PHE A 609 22.77 1.74 0.01
CA PHE A 609 21.97 1.80 -1.22
C PHE A 609 21.59 3.24 -1.60
N LEU A 610 21.24 4.10 -0.65
CA LEU A 610 20.93 5.51 -0.92
C LEU A 610 22.16 6.28 -1.44
N ILE A 611 23.34 5.99 -0.89
CA ILE A 611 24.58 6.62 -1.36
C ILE A 611 24.98 6.06 -2.73
N ASP A 612 25.21 4.76 -2.80
CA ASP A 612 25.88 4.12 -3.92
C ASP A 612 24.98 3.98 -5.16
N HIS A 613 23.67 3.77 -4.95
CA HIS A 613 22.73 3.50 -6.05
C HIS A 613 21.79 4.66 -6.34
N LYS A 614 21.45 5.50 -5.34
CA LYS A 614 20.67 6.72 -5.57
C LYS A 614 21.53 7.97 -5.75
N GLY A 615 22.84 7.87 -5.51
CA GLY A 615 23.78 8.97 -5.69
C GLY A 615 23.56 10.11 -4.69
N LEU A 616 22.98 9.82 -3.53
CA LEU A 616 22.78 10.83 -2.48
C LEU A 616 24.09 11.06 -1.72
N HIS A 617 24.41 12.33 -1.45
CA HIS A 617 25.55 12.68 -0.60
C HIS A 617 25.19 12.41 0.87
N PRO A 618 26.12 11.92 1.72
CA PRO A 618 25.87 11.70 3.14
C PRO A 618 25.33 12.95 3.88
N GLU A 619 25.80 14.13 3.49
CA GLU A 619 25.34 15.44 4.02
C GLU A 619 23.88 15.77 3.66
N HIS A 620 23.26 15.02 2.75
CA HIS A 620 21.85 15.18 2.41
C HIS A 620 20.94 14.21 3.19
N ILE A 621 21.50 13.38 4.08
CA ILE A 621 20.77 12.30 4.75
C ILE A 621 20.78 12.51 6.26
N ILE A 622 19.61 12.43 6.88
CA ILE A 622 19.45 12.30 8.33
C ILE A 622 18.88 10.91 8.61
N LEU A 623 19.54 10.14 9.47
CA LEU A 623 18.99 8.86 9.95
C LEU A 623 18.06 9.10 11.14
N ALA A 624 16.83 8.60 11.07
CA ALA A 624 15.84 8.79 12.14
C ALA A 624 15.21 7.46 12.57
N GLY A 625 14.97 7.31 13.87
CA GLY A 625 14.35 6.10 14.42
C GLY A 625 13.78 6.29 15.82
N ASP A 626 12.72 5.55 16.13
CA ASP A 626 12.05 5.56 17.43
C ASP A 626 12.17 4.22 18.16
N SER A 627 12.21 4.24 19.49
CA SER A 627 12.28 3.05 20.33
C SER A 627 13.43 2.12 19.89
N ALA A 628 13.13 0.86 19.55
CA ALA A 628 14.07 -0.08 18.95
C ALA A 628 14.75 0.47 17.68
N GLY A 629 14.03 1.23 16.85
CA GLY A 629 14.59 1.91 15.68
C GLY A 629 15.63 2.98 16.03
N GLY A 630 15.48 3.66 17.17
CA GLY A 630 16.50 4.57 17.70
C GLY A 630 17.79 3.82 18.05
N GLY A 631 17.67 2.64 18.66
CA GLY A 631 18.79 1.74 18.90
C GLY A 631 19.48 1.28 17.62
N LEU A 632 18.70 0.92 16.58
CA LEU A 632 19.23 0.54 15.28
C LEU A 632 19.95 1.68 14.57
N VAL A 633 19.47 2.92 14.69
CA VAL A 633 20.17 4.11 14.18
C VAL A 633 21.53 4.25 14.86
N MET A 634 21.59 4.15 16.19
CA MET A 634 22.86 4.22 16.92
C MET A 634 23.83 3.10 16.52
N SER A 635 23.34 1.87 16.42
CA SER A 635 24.10 0.71 15.96
C SER A 635 24.63 0.91 14.52
N ALA A 636 23.81 1.42 13.60
CA ALA A 636 24.22 1.72 12.23
C ALA A 636 25.31 2.81 12.17
N LEU A 637 25.19 3.88 12.97
CA LEU A 637 26.20 4.93 13.06
C LEU A 637 27.55 4.37 13.55
N LEU A 638 27.54 3.53 14.58
CA LEU A 638 28.74 2.86 15.10
C LEU A 638 29.40 1.97 14.04
N ARG A 639 28.62 1.22 13.26
CA ARG A 639 29.12 0.37 12.17
C ARG A 639 29.72 1.19 11.03
N LEU A 640 29.05 2.26 10.61
CA LEU A 640 29.54 3.15 9.56
C LEU A 640 30.87 3.81 9.97
N ARG A 641 30.99 4.25 11.22
CA ARG A 641 32.25 4.76 11.75
C ARG A 641 33.34 3.68 11.79
N GLY A 642 33.04 2.51 12.36
CA GLY A 642 34.01 1.43 12.59
C GLY A 642 34.58 0.79 11.31
N ALA A 643 33.87 0.89 10.18
CA ALA A 643 34.31 0.36 8.89
C ALA A 643 35.34 1.24 8.15
N ASN A 644 35.98 2.21 8.82
CA ASN A 644 36.80 3.28 8.21
C ASN A 644 36.03 4.11 7.16
N LYS A 645 34.70 4.16 7.26
CA LYS A 645 33.81 4.93 6.38
C LYS A 645 33.33 6.20 7.07
N ALA A 646 34.17 6.85 7.87
CA ALA A 646 33.80 8.08 8.59
C ALA A 646 33.30 9.18 7.63
N GLU A 647 33.87 9.26 6.42
CA GLU A 647 33.43 10.13 5.32
C GLU A 647 31.99 9.85 4.82
N ARG A 648 31.43 8.67 5.16
CA ARG A 648 30.07 8.26 4.81
C ARG A 648 29.08 8.42 5.96
N LEU A 649 29.45 9.04 7.08
CA LEU A 649 28.48 9.30 8.15
C LEU A 649 27.39 10.28 7.64
N PRO A 650 26.12 10.08 8.03
CA PRO A 650 25.04 10.98 7.64
C PRO A 650 25.22 12.36 8.28
N LEU A 651 24.55 13.37 7.73
CA LEU A 651 24.56 14.74 8.25
C LEU A 651 24.29 14.81 9.76
N ALA A 652 23.29 14.05 10.21
CA ALA A 652 22.86 13.99 11.60
C ALA A 652 22.01 12.73 11.83
N ALA A 653 21.64 12.48 13.10
CA ALA A 653 20.61 11.52 13.43
C ALA A 653 19.57 12.05 14.42
N ILE A 654 18.37 11.46 14.40
CA ILE A 654 17.27 11.78 15.31
C ILE A 654 16.77 10.48 15.92
N VAL A 655 16.86 10.36 17.25
CA VAL A 655 16.41 9.18 17.98
C VAL A 655 15.35 9.55 19.01
N SER A 656 14.20 8.88 18.98
CA SER A 656 13.08 9.12 19.92
C SER A 656 12.91 7.96 20.87
N SER A 657 12.99 8.21 22.17
CA SER A 657 12.92 7.19 23.22
C SER A 657 13.80 5.95 22.90
N PRO A 658 15.08 6.14 22.52
CA PRO A 658 15.91 5.08 21.96
C PRO A 658 16.10 3.90 22.92
N PHE A 659 15.96 2.68 22.39
CA PHE A 659 16.33 1.48 23.11
C PHE A 659 17.81 1.15 22.85
N VAL A 660 18.69 1.53 23.78
CA VAL A 660 20.15 1.47 23.59
C VAL A 660 20.88 0.75 24.71
N ASP A 661 20.16 0.32 25.77
CA ASP A 661 20.73 -0.46 26.85
C ASP A 661 20.10 -1.86 26.99
N LEU A 662 20.91 -2.89 26.74
CA LEU A 662 20.54 -4.27 27.04
C LEU A 662 20.62 -4.58 28.54
N SER A 663 21.26 -3.72 29.33
CA SER A 663 21.21 -3.80 30.79
C SER A 663 19.79 -3.50 31.29
N GLU A 664 19.37 -4.19 32.35
CA GLU A 664 18.07 -3.97 32.97
C GLU A 664 18.19 -2.83 34.01
N SER A 665 18.28 -1.57 33.57
CA SER A 665 18.21 -0.41 34.47
C SER A 665 16.75 -0.01 34.69
N ILE A 666 16.15 -0.46 35.80
CA ILE A 666 14.73 -0.21 36.10
C ILE A 666 14.59 1.00 37.03
N ASP A 667 13.82 2.00 36.59
CA ASP A 667 13.04 2.83 37.50
C ASP A 667 11.62 2.23 37.64
N PRO A 668 11.26 1.66 38.81
CA PRO A 668 9.94 1.06 39.03
C PRO A 668 8.79 2.07 38.93
N ALA A 669 9.06 3.36 39.17
CA ALA A 669 8.04 4.41 39.12
C ALA A 669 7.61 4.70 37.68
N SER A 670 8.56 4.83 36.76
CA SER A 670 8.32 5.04 35.32
C SER A 670 7.56 3.88 34.67
N ALA A 671 7.79 2.64 35.14
CA ALA A 671 7.11 1.44 34.65
C ALA A 671 5.59 1.41 34.90
N ARG A 672 5.08 2.16 35.89
CA ARG A 672 3.63 2.20 36.22
C ARG A 672 2.81 3.06 35.28
N ILE A 673 3.44 4.08 34.68
CA ILE A 673 2.74 5.06 33.83
C ILE A 673 2.95 4.75 32.34
N CYS A 674 4.08 4.15 31.99
CA CYS A 674 4.44 3.88 30.60
C CYS A 674 3.44 2.98 29.84
N ILE A 675 3.33 3.19 28.53
CA ILE A 675 2.61 2.32 27.59
C ILE A 675 3.45 1.09 27.24
N LEU A 676 4.77 1.25 27.12
CA LEU A 676 5.73 0.15 27.04
C LEU A 676 5.85 -0.48 28.44
N THR A 677 5.42 -1.74 28.56
CA THR A 677 5.47 -2.48 29.82
C THR A 677 6.82 -3.17 29.99
N ARG A 678 7.19 -3.46 31.25
CA ARG A 678 8.40 -4.23 31.57
C ARG A 678 8.43 -5.60 30.88
N SER A 679 7.27 -6.26 30.76
CA SER A 679 7.15 -7.57 30.09
C SER A 679 7.57 -7.48 28.62
N ILE A 680 7.08 -6.49 27.89
CA ILE A 680 7.45 -6.26 26.48
C ILE A 680 8.92 -5.90 26.37
N ALA A 681 9.40 -4.96 27.17
CA ALA A 681 10.80 -4.52 27.09
C ALA A 681 11.76 -5.69 27.39
N LYS A 682 11.45 -6.53 28.39
CA LYS A 682 12.24 -7.72 28.71
C LYS A 682 12.19 -8.77 27.59
N ALA A 683 11.00 -9.06 27.06
CA ALA A 683 10.84 -9.98 25.93
C ALA A 683 11.62 -9.50 24.70
N ALA A 684 11.56 -8.19 24.40
CA ALA A 684 12.29 -7.59 23.29
C ALA A 684 13.81 -7.76 23.45
N ARG A 685 14.39 -7.60 24.66
CA ARG A 685 15.83 -7.87 24.91
C ARG A 685 16.19 -9.31 24.57
N ILE A 686 15.44 -10.25 25.14
CA ILE A 686 15.69 -11.70 25.02
C ILE A 686 15.67 -12.12 23.55
N VAL A 687 14.66 -11.67 22.81
CA VAL A 687 14.47 -12.07 21.42
C VAL A 687 15.45 -11.35 20.49
N TYR A 688 15.75 -10.07 20.76
CA TYR A 688 16.69 -9.30 19.95
C TYR A 688 18.11 -9.82 20.08
N HIS A 689 18.52 -10.17 21.29
CA HIS A 689 19.86 -10.66 21.57
C HIS A 689 19.77 -11.93 22.44
N PRO A 690 19.76 -13.15 21.86
CA PRO A 690 19.59 -14.38 22.62
C PRO A 690 20.60 -14.58 23.77
N THR A 691 21.82 -14.06 23.61
CA THR A 691 22.87 -14.05 24.66
C THR A 691 22.92 -12.74 25.44
N TRP A 692 21.82 -11.99 25.55
CA TRP A 692 21.77 -10.69 26.24
C TRP A 692 22.28 -10.71 27.69
N SER A 693 22.32 -11.86 28.35
CA SER A 693 22.89 -11.99 29.70
C SER A 693 24.41 -11.85 29.72
N ASP A 694 25.09 -12.10 28.60
CA ASP A 694 26.53 -11.97 28.47
C ASP A 694 26.90 -10.63 27.84
N ARG A 695 27.37 -9.71 28.68
CA ARG A 695 27.79 -8.36 28.28
C ARG A 695 28.88 -8.35 27.19
N SER A 696 29.74 -9.37 27.13
CA SER A 696 30.80 -9.44 26.13
C SER A 696 30.26 -9.57 24.70
N THR A 697 29.02 -10.06 24.56
CA THR A 697 28.38 -10.30 23.26
C THR A 697 27.56 -9.11 22.75
N TRP A 698 27.30 -8.10 23.58
CA TRP A 698 26.38 -7.01 23.24
C TRP A 698 26.83 -6.19 22.04
N ALA A 699 28.14 -6.01 21.86
CA ALA A 699 28.71 -5.18 20.80
C ALA A 699 27.93 -3.85 20.64
N ASP A 700 27.56 -3.51 19.41
CA ASP A 700 26.77 -2.31 19.10
C ASP A 700 25.26 -2.50 19.24
N ALA A 701 24.78 -3.67 19.70
CA ALA A 701 23.38 -3.85 20.10
C ALA A 701 23.01 -3.00 21.32
N SER A 702 24.02 -2.58 22.10
CA SER A 702 23.86 -1.73 23.28
C SER A 702 24.80 -0.53 23.20
N ALA A 703 24.45 0.44 22.34
CA ALA A 703 25.31 1.57 21.97
C ALA A 703 25.84 2.40 23.15
N ILE A 704 25.11 2.43 24.28
CA ILE A 704 25.54 3.13 25.50
C ILE A 704 26.86 2.61 26.09
N HIS A 705 27.24 1.36 25.80
CA HIS A 705 28.51 0.76 26.25
C HIS A 705 29.63 0.88 25.21
N CYS A 706 29.38 1.53 24.07
CA CYS A 706 30.37 1.76 23.04
C CYS A 706 31.07 3.11 23.21
N ASP A 707 32.20 3.28 22.53
CA ASP A 707 32.78 4.61 22.27
C ASP A 707 31.87 5.33 21.26
N LEU A 708 31.41 6.53 21.58
CA LEU A 708 30.54 7.37 20.74
C LEU A 708 31.32 8.49 20.01
N SER A 709 32.63 8.60 20.22
CA SER A 709 33.46 9.64 19.59
C SER A 709 33.40 9.58 18.06
N GLY A 710 33.42 10.74 17.40
CA GLY A 710 33.39 10.83 15.93
C GLY A 710 32.07 10.44 15.26
N LEU A 711 30.98 10.23 16.02
CA LEU A 711 29.63 10.13 15.47
C LEU A 711 29.08 11.51 15.08
N PRO A 712 28.13 11.59 14.13
CA PRO A 712 27.52 12.86 13.73
C PRO A 712 26.63 13.42 14.86
N PRO A 713 26.18 14.68 14.76
CA PRO A 713 25.26 15.25 15.73
C PRO A 713 23.97 14.41 15.84
N VAL A 714 23.56 14.09 17.08
CA VAL A 714 22.33 13.34 17.35
C VAL A 714 21.36 14.16 18.20
N PHE A 715 20.10 14.22 17.78
CA PHE A 715 18.99 14.72 18.59
C PHE A 715 18.31 13.55 19.29
N ILE A 716 18.31 13.57 20.62
CA ILE A 716 17.70 12.56 21.48
C ILE A 716 16.42 13.13 22.08
N GLN A 717 15.27 12.59 21.72
CA GLN A 717 14.00 12.93 22.37
C GLN A 717 13.70 11.93 23.49
N ALA A 718 13.58 12.42 24.70
CA ALA A 718 13.28 11.64 25.90
C ALA A 718 11.91 12.02 26.47
N ALA A 719 11.26 11.07 27.15
CA ALA A 719 9.94 11.23 27.74
C ALA A 719 9.94 10.73 29.19
N THR A 720 9.50 11.53 30.15
CA THR A 720 9.67 11.16 31.57
C THR A 720 8.69 10.09 32.08
N PHE A 721 7.61 9.79 31.34
CA PHE A 721 6.74 8.64 31.63
C PHE A 721 7.01 7.46 30.68
N ASP A 722 8.27 7.34 30.26
CA ASP A 722 8.79 6.26 29.45
C ASP A 722 9.61 5.29 30.31
N TYR A 723 9.50 4.00 29.99
CA TYR A 723 10.35 2.97 30.55
C TYR A 723 11.82 3.14 30.10
N LEU A 724 12.06 3.67 28.89
CA LEU A 724 13.38 3.92 28.30
C LEU A 724 13.89 5.35 28.54
N TYR A 725 13.31 6.06 29.52
CA TYR A 725 13.74 7.42 29.84
C TYR A 725 15.22 7.47 30.22
N GLN A 726 15.66 6.54 31.08
CA GLN A 726 17.03 6.48 31.56
C GLN A 726 18.03 6.14 30.46
N ASP A 727 17.68 5.22 29.54
CA ASP A 727 18.50 4.94 28.34
C ASP A 727 18.83 6.24 27.58
N SER A 728 17.85 7.14 27.44
CA SER A 728 18.03 8.40 26.71
C SER A 728 18.95 9.38 27.44
N VAL A 729 18.80 9.49 28.77
CA VAL A 729 19.62 10.38 29.60
C VAL A 729 21.05 9.88 29.66
N LEU A 730 21.24 8.60 29.97
CA LEU A 730 22.55 7.99 30.10
C LEU A 730 23.30 7.96 28.75
N LEU A 731 22.60 7.80 27.63
CA LEU A 731 23.20 7.91 26.29
C LEU A 731 23.76 9.32 26.05
N ALA A 732 23.03 10.37 26.42
CA ALA A 732 23.49 11.74 26.28
C ALA A 732 24.67 12.06 27.22
N GLU A 733 24.65 11.52 28.44
CA GLU A 733 25.76 11.63 29.38
C GLU A 733 27.01 10.89 28.88
N LYS A 734 26.83 9.69 28.31
CA LYS A 734 27.91 8.92 27.68
C LYS A 734 28.54 9.68 26.51
N ALA A 735 27.71 10.29 25.65
CA ALA A 735 28.21 11.08 24.52
C ALA A 735 29.11 12.23 24.99
N LYS A 736 28.68 12.96 26.03
CA LYS A 736 29.51 14.01 26.66
C LYS A 736 30.80 13.46 27.26
N ALA A 737 30.73 12.32 27.94
CA ALA A 737 31.90 11.66 28.52
C ALA A 737 32.92 11.22 27.44
N ASP A 738 32.45 10.85 26.24
CA ASP A 738 33.29 10.52 25.08
C ASP A 738 33.74 11.75 24.27
N GLY A 739 33.47 12.96 24.76
CA GLY A 739 33.88 14.22 24.11
C GLY A 739 32.96 14.69 22.98
N VAL A 740 31.77 14.10 22.81
CA VAL A 740 30.77 14.50 21.82
C VAL A 740 29.84 15.56 22.42
N ASN A 741 29.99 16.81 21.97
CA ASN A 741 29.35 17.98 22.59
C ASN A 741 28.25 18.63 21.75
N ASP A 742 27.99 18.12 20.54
CA ASP A 742 27.04 18.67 19.57
C ASP A 742 25.70 17.90 19.51
N TRP A 743 25.49 17.00 20.47
CA TRP A 743 24.24 16.26 20.66
C TRP A 743 23.24 17.07 21.48
N GLU A 744 21.96 16.95 21.11
CA GLU A 744 20.86 17.68 21.75
C GLU A 744 19.92 16.71 22.47
N LEU A 745 19.75 16.87 23.79
CA LEU A 745 18.80 16.09 24.57
C LEU A 745 17.52 16.91 24.83
N ASP A 746 16.40 16.46 24.28
CA ASP A 746 15.07 17.04 24.46
C ASP A 746 14.24 16.21 25.45
N VAL A 747 14.30 16.59 26.74
CA VAL A 747 13.50 15.95 27.79
C VAL A 747 12.09 16.52 27.83
N ASN A 748 11.09 15.65 27.68
CA ASN A 748 9.69 16.02 27.71
C ASN A 748 8.99 15.44 28.94
N GLU A 749 8.58 16.32 29.84
CA GLU A 749 7.92 15.94 31.09
C GLU A 749 6.48 15.45 30.88
N GLY A 750 6.09 14.40 31.59
CA GLY A 750 4.72 13.95 31.72
C GLY A 750 4.11 13.36 30.45
N VAL A 751 4.92 12.86 29.53
CA VAL A 751 4.49 12.25 28.26
C VAL A 751 5.00 10.81 28.13
N PRO A 752 4.29 9.93 27.41
CA PRO A 752 4.61 8.50 27.33
C PRO A 752 5.79 8.20 26.39
N HIS A 753 6.18 6.92 26.36
CA HIS A 753 7.03 6.33 25.32
C HIS A 753 6.60 6.75 23.90
N VAL A 754 7.56 7.25 23.12
CA VAL A 754 7.41 7.77 21.76
C VAL A 754 6.16 8.65 21.57
N PHE A 755 5.99 9.64 22.46
CA PHE A 755 4.81 10.51 22.46
C PHE A 755 4.55 11.24 21.13
N SER A 756 5.59 11.45 20.32
CA SER A 756 5.54 12.05 18.98
C SER A 756 4.83 11.17 17.94
N LEU A 757 4.65 9.86 18.18
CA LEU A 757 3.85 8.98 17.32
C LEU A 757 2.33 9.17 17.50
N PHE A 758 1.89 9.80 18.59
CA PHE A 758 0.45 9.96 18.81
C PHE A 758 -0.08 11.11 17.94
N PRO A 759 -1.16 10.89 17.16
CA PRO A 759 -1.76 11.97 16.39
C PRO A 759 -2.19 13.14 17.29
N ALA A 760 -2.08 14.38 16.80
CA ALA A 760 -2.41 15.59 17.56
C ALA A 760 -3.85 15.62 18.12
N TRP A 761 -4.80 14.90 17.51
CA TRP A 761 -6.18 14.80 18.00
C TRP A 761 -6.35 13.82 19.18
N VAL A 762 -5.35 12.97 19.44
CA VAL A 762 -5.22 12.08 20.61
C VAL A 762 -4.33 12.72 21.65
N LEU A 763 -3.10 13.11 21.29
CA LEU A 763 -2.15 13.77 22.19
C LEU A 763 -1.57 15.00 21.46
N PRO A 764 -2.15 16.20 21.65
CA PRO A 764 -1.71 17.42 20.96
C PRO A 764 -0.23 17.71 21.15
N TYR A 765 0.31 17.40 22.33
CA TYR A 765 1.72 17.60 22.65
C TYR A 765 2.68 16.76 21.78
N GLY A 766 2.21 15.67 21.17
CA GLY A 766 3.00 14.90 20.19
C GLY A 766 3.52 15.76 19.05
N GLN A 767 2.73 16.73 18.58
CA GLN A 767 3.14 17.65 17.51
C GLN A 767 4.31 18.56 17.93
N VAL A 768 4.37 18.95 19.21
CA VAL A 768 5.49 19.76 19.73
C VAL A 768 6.81 18.98 19.62
N GLY A 769 6.78 17.68 19.92
CA GLY A 769 7.95 16.81 19.76
C GLY A 769 8.39 16.70 18.30
N VAL A 770 7.44 16.54 17.37
CA VAL A 770 7.71 16.51 15.92
C VAL A 770 8.29 17.83 15.43
N ASP A 771 7.75 18.96 15.89
CA ASP A 771 8.20 20.29 15.47
C ASP A 771 9.63 20.58 15.97
N LYS A 772 10.00 20.14 17.19
CA LYS A 772 11.39 20.24 17.69
C LYS A 772 12.38 19.42 16.86
N MET A 773 12.03 18.19 16.49
CA MET A 773 12.84 17.37 15.59
C MET A 773 13.02 18.04 14.22
N ALA A 774 11.96 18.69 13.73
CA ALA A 774 12.00 19.42 12.46
C ALA A 774 12.89 20.66 12.51
N VAL A 775 12.89 21.39 13.64
CA VAL A 775 13.83 22.50 13.89
C VAL A 775 15.26 22.00 13.85
N PHE A 776 15.59 20.93 14.57
CA PHE A 776 16.92 20.33 14.53
C PHE A 776 17.34 19.93 13.11
N ALA A 777 16.47 19.20 12.39
CA ALA A 777 16.75 18.79 11.01
C ALA A 777 17.02 20.00 10.10
N ALA A 778 16.16 21.02 10.16
CA ALA A 778 16.32 22.23 9.36
C ALA A 778 17.58 23.02 9.75
N ASP A 779 17.95 23.05 11.04
CA ASP A 779 19.20 23.64 11.52
C ASP A 779 20.42 22.96 10.91
N LYS A 780 20.42 21.63 10.80
CA LYS A 780 21.54 20.88 10.22
C LYS A 780 21.63 21.11 8.70
N PHE A 781 20.51 21.08 7.98
CA PHE A 781 20.49 21.33 6.54
C PHE A 781 20.83 22.76 6.12
N THR A 782 20.66 23.75 7.01
CA THR A 782 20.94 25.16 6.69
C THR A 782 22.32 25.62 7.13
N LYS A 783 23.00 24.86 8.00
CA LYS A 783 24.37 25.12 8.45
C LYS A 783 25.44 24.37 7.64
N SER A 784 25.03 23.30 6.95
CA SER A 784 25.83 22.60 5.92
C SER A 784 25.80 23.38 4.61
#